data_AF-A0A3Q4GIP0-F1
#
_entry.id   AF-A0A3Q4GIP0-F1
#
_cell.length_a   1.000
_cell.length_b   1.000
_cell.length_c   1.000
_cell.angle_alpha   90.00
_cell.angle_beta   90.00
_cell.angle_gamma   90.00
#
_symmetry.space_group_name_H-M   'P 1'
#
loop_
_entity.id
_entity.type
_entity.pdbx_description
1 polymer ?
#
loop_
_entity_poly.entity_id
_entity_poly.type
_entity_poly.pdbx_seq_one_letter_code
_entity_poly.pdbx_strand_id
1 'polypeptide(L)'
;MRGGQRLTMWIKIIALLCLCDASIVYTITEESSPGTNVGNLAKDLHLDVNELEARGFQISGPNTRYFEVNVKTGVLLVKDRIDREELCSRNVKCSLEVEAIVSSPLNLYRFEVTILDVNDNAPSFRIPEVVLNVSELAFPGEKFALPNAFDADVGSYSVKSYKLSQNEHFTLDVQNVGEPTMSAEMALHKTLDREKQAVIKLTLTATDGGKPPKSGTLYITVNVQDVNDNIPEFDKPLYKATVVENTPRGASVISVHARDLDEGLNGEIQYSFINQDNDNDVDKFAINPITGEITVNGELDHEKHSAVEIRVQVKDKGQNPRASHCKVLIEITDVNDNPPEITVTSLANMVREDAPLDTMVGLLTVKDYDADKNGIVQVRVLDSVPFKIKNTYKNHYSLVVDGTLDRERASQYNLTIMATDEGLPPLSSTSVITVHVSDVNDNAPRFTDPVINIFVKENGPVGAVIYSMSADDPDVDENAKVTFQVINNNKHNVIGSVINVNSETGDIISLQSFNYEELKTFHFKVQATDSGVPPLSSNVTVNVFILDENDNNPTILAPYSEHGSVNSENIPYSAEAGYFVAKIRAVDNAWLLYSLEQTNTDVDLFKVHEYTGEIRTTRRVIEDNSTSFILTVLVRDNGLPPLSSTATIYVHVLESPPKLAPETKRIIRADSGLKLSSVTIYLIIALSATTFVFLVTIFVLAIVRCHAYCTQPGSCCPCCVSKKNVPEGGATAAGDGIGFHLYLRLNFSHSLLQPKAPNSDWRYSASLRAGGVISVHMEESSVMQGAQGVLVQNWPTASSAADGEGGEVSPPMGAGVDSNSWHFRYGPGGPGAPPQHLKPGEVPPEAFIIPGSPAIISIRQNQGGEDDKSDFITFGKKEEAKKKKKKKKEKKDKKDKGKDDGDE
;
A
#
# COMPACT_ATOMS: atom_id res chain seq x y z
N MET A 1 104.41 47.90 81.91
CA MET A 1 105.41 49.00 81.97
C MET A 1 105.63 49.49 80.54
N ARG A 2 105.20 50.72 80.23
CA ARG A 2 106.09 51.85 79.90
C ARG A 2 107.19 51.42 78.92
N GLY A 3 107.07 51.71 77.63
CA GLY A 3 107.16 53.07 77.11
C GLY A 3 108.59 53.26 76.60
N GLY A 4 108.77 53.19 75.27
CA GLY A 4 110.08 53.42 74.64
C GLY A 4 110.32 52.59 73.39
N GLN A 5 109.65 52.90 72.28
CA GLN A 5 110.07 52.46 70.94
C GLN A 5 109.43 53.31 69.81
N ARG A 6 109.16 54.60 70.07
CA ARG A 6 108.61 55.55 69.09
C ARG A 6 109.65 56.47 68.42
N LEU A 7 110.96 56.23 68.60
CA LEU A 7 112.00 57.15 68.11
C LEU A 7 112.98 56.56 67.07
N THR A 8 112.90 55.27 66.73
CA THR A 8 113.79 54.63 65.73
C THR A 8 113.12 54.37 64.37
N MET A 9 111.83 54.66 64.22
CA MET A 9 111.07 54.51 62.97
C MET A 9 111.09 55.76 62.07
N TRP A 10 111.47 56.94 62.59
CA TRP A 10 111.43 58.20 61.82
C TRP A 10 112.72 58.50 61.05
N ILE A 11 113.84 57.84 61.35
CA ILE A 11 115.13 58.10 60.67
C ILE A 11 115.39 57.11 59.51
N LYS A 12 114.63 56.01 59.41
CA LYS A 12 114.66 55.12 58.22
C LYS A 12 113.64 55.47 57.13
N ILE A 13 112.73 56.43 57.37
CA ILE A 13 111.72 56.87 56.39
C ILE A 13 112.18 58.10 55.58
N ILE A 14 113.24 58.80 56.01
CA ILE A 14 113.74 60.02 55.33
C ILE A 14 114.94 59.74 54.40
N ALA A 15 115.51 58.52 54.43
CA ALA A 15 116.64 58.12 53.56
C ALA A 15 116.23 57.22 52.37
N LEU A 16 114.93 57.13 52.06
CA LEU A 16 114.40 56.46 50.87
C LEU A 16 113.47 57.41 50.07
N LEU A 17 113.86 58.68 50.02
CA LEU A 17 113.27 59.73 49.18
C LEU A 17 114.40 60.40 48.40
N CYS A 18 114.88 59.73 47.36
CA CYS A 18 115.50 60.35 46.18
C CYS A 18 115.85 59.27 45.16
N LEU A 19 115.62 59.59 43.88
CA LEU A 19 115.72 58.76 42.66
C LEU A 19 114.41 58.08 42.23
N CYS A 20 113.34 58.87 42.04
CA CYS A 20 112.51 58.67 40.85
C CYS A 20 113.10 59.58 39.76
N ASP A 21 113.73 59.01 38.74
CA ASP A 21 113.85 59.69 37.45
C ASP A 21 112.43 59.86 36.93
N ALA A 22 111.92 61.10 36.92
CA ALA A 22 110.66 61.40 36.28
C ALA A 22 110.87 61.27 34.76
N SER A 23 110.43 60.17 34.17
CA SER A 23 110.37 60.04 32.71
C SER A 23 109.39 61.07 32.16
N ILE A 24 109.83 61.89 31.20
CA ILE A 24 108.96 62.87 30.55
C ILE A 24 107.92 62.10 29.74
N VAL A 25 106.64 62.40 30.01
CA VAL A 25 105.51 61.83 29.26
C VAL A 25 104.66 62.99 28.75
N TYR A 26 104.50 63.04 27.43
CA TYR A 26 103.55 63.95 26.80
C TYR A 26 102.30 63.20 26.36
N THR A 27 101.21 63.95 26.22
CA THR A 27 99.93 63.43 25.74
C THR A 27 99.48 64.28 24.56
N ILE A 28 99.11 63.63 23.45
CA ILE A 28 98.52 64.29 22.29
C ILE A 28 97.35 63.45 21.79
N THR A 29 96.30 64.08 21.29
CA THR A 29 95.22 63.35 20.62
C THR A 29 95.68 62.94 19.22
N GLU A 30 95.22 61.79 18.76
CA GLU A 30 95.31 61.47 17.34
C GLU A 30 94.53 62.48 16.48
N GLU A 31 94.68 62.40 15.16
CA GLU A 31 94.06 63.34 14.20
C GLU A 31 94.43 64.81 14.42
N SER A 32 95.44 65.08 15.25
CA SER A 32 95.98 66.42 15.46
C SER A 32 96.57 66.97 14.17
N SER A 33 96.23 68.20 13.81
CA SER A 33 96.75 68.85 12.62
C SER A 33 98.28 68.97 12.66
N PRO A 34 99.00 68.81 11.52
CA PRO A 34 100.43 69.12 11.45
C PRO A 34 100.74 70.51 11.99
N GLY A 35 101.78 70.63 12.80
CA GLY A 35 102.16 71.85 13.54
C GLY A 35 101.51 72.01 14.92
N THR A 36 100.73 71.04 15.41
CA THR A 36 100.15 71.09 16.76
C THR A 36 101.23 70.95 17.84
N ASN A 37 101.16 71.79 18.86
CA ASN A 37 102.10 71.77 19.98
C ASN A 37 101.82 70.56 20.91
N VAL A 38 102.80 69.68 21.06
CA VAL A 38 102.73 68.50 21.95
C VAL A 38 103.25 68.84 23.35
N GLY A 39 104.35 69.57 23.44
CA GLY A 39 105.00 69.90 24.71
C GLY A 39 106.29 70.69 24.53
N ASN A 40 106.76 71.38 25.57
CA ASN A 40 108.00 72.16 25.50
C ASN A 40 109.19 71.34 25.99
N LEU A 41 109.84 70.63 25.07
CA LEU A 41 110.99 69.78 25.34
C LEU A 41 112.16 70.56 25.94
N ALA A 42 112.45 71.76 25.46
CA ALA A 42 113.60 72.52 25.96
C ALA A 42 113.40 72.93 27.43
N LYS A 43 112.19 73.35 27.79
CA LYS A 43 111.86 73.69 29.17
C LYS A 43 111.93 72.47 30.09
N ASP A 44 111.36 71.35 29.66
CA ASP A 44 111.24 70.14 30.49
C ASP A 44 112.55 69.36 30.58
N LEU A 45 113.44 69.49 29.59
CA LEU A 45 114.81 68.95 29.58
C LEU A 45 115.86 69.93 30.15
N HIS A 46 115.43 71.11 30.63
CA HIS A 46 116.30 72.18 31.14
C HIS A 46 117.40 72.62 30.15
N LEU A 47 117.05 72.72 28.85
CA LEU A 47 117.92 73.20 27.78
C LEU A 47 117.65 74.68 27.47
N ASP A 48 118.70 75.47 27.25
CA ASP A 48 118.55 76.86 26.81
C ASP A 48 118.13 76.93 25.33
N VAL A 49 117.01 77.62 25.07
CA VAL A 49 116.41 77.77 23.73
C VAL A 49 117.36 78.46 22.76
N ASN A 50 118.21 79.37 23.25
CA ASN A 50 119.17 80.10 22.40
C ASN A 50 120.32 79.21 21.90
N GLU A 51 120.54 78.04 22.54
CA GLU A 51 121.61 77.11 22.18
C GLU A 51 121.13 75.93 21.32
N LEU A 52 119.82 75.70 21.18
CA LEU A 52 119.27 74.50 20.52
C LEU A 52 119.64 74.38 19.04
N GLU A 53 119.56 75.50 18.30
CA GLU A 53 119.89 75.55 16.87
C GLU A 53 121.40 75.33 16.65
N ALA A 54 122.24 75.97 17.46
CA ALA A 54 123.70 75.79 17.42
C ALA A 54 124.14 74.37 17.79
N ARG A 55 123.37 73.68 18.65
CA ARG A 55 123.63 72.32 19.12
C ARG A 55 122.94 71.24 18.28
N GLY A 56 122.24 71.61 17.21
CA GLY A 56 121.61 70.66 16.28
C GLY A 56 120.56 69.77 16.94
N PHE A 57 119.68 70.34 17.77
CA PHE A 57 118.62 69.59 18.44
C PHE A 57 117.62 69.02 17.44
N GLN A 58 117.44 67.70 17.43
CA GLN A 58 116.53 67.02 16.52
C GLN A 58 115.89 65.78 17.16
N ILE A 59 114.72 65.41 16.64
CA ILE A 59 114.10 64.11 16.93
C ILE A 59 114.80 63.03 16.12
N SER A 60 115.03 61.87 16.73
CA SER A 60 115.71 60.71 16.14
C SER A 60 114.90 59.44 16.41
N GLY A 61 115.16 58.38 15.63
CA GLY A 61 114.51 57.08 15.78
C GLY A 61 113.30 56.85 14.85
N PRO A 62 112.50 55.80 15.11
CA PRO A 62 111.44 55.34 14.20
C PRO A 62 110.24 56.30 14.12
N ASN A 63 110.02 57.13 15.14
CA ASN A 63 108.88 58.04 15.26
C ASN A 63 109.16 59.46 14.72
N THR A 64 110.26 59.66 13.98
CA THR A 64 110.62 60.93 13.29
C THR A 64 109.66 61.32 12.17
N ARG A 65 108.79 60.40 11.75
CA ARG A 65 107.68 60.67 10.83
C ARG A 65 106.60 61.53 11.49
N TYR A 66 106.30 61.28 12.78
CA TYR A 66 105.15 61.87 13.47
C TYR A 66 105.50 63.14 14.25
N PHE A 67 106.75 63.29 14.69
CA PHE A 67 107.16 64.40 15.54
C PHE A 67 108.38 65.13 15.00
N GLU A 68 108.37 66.46 15.12
CA GLU A 68 109.51 67.33 14.87
C GLU A 68 109.67 68.35 16.00
N VAL A 69 110.86 68.92 16.17
CA VAL A 69 111.10 69.94 17.19
C VAL A 69 111.37 71.29 16.56
N ASN A 70 110.66 72.31 17.02
CA ASN A 70 110.93 73.68 16.62
C ASN A 70 112.16 74.19 17.39
N VAL A 71 113.31 74.19 16.74
CA VAL A 71 114.60 74.58 17.35
C VAL A 71 114.64 76.02 17.85
N LYS A 72 113.76 76.91 17.38
CA LYS A 72 113.68 78.32 17.82
C LYS A 72 112.90 78.50 19.11
N THR A 73 112.03 77.55 19.45
CA THR A 73 111.13 77.65 20.63
C THR A 73 111.30 76.48 21.60
N GLY A 74 111.95 75.39 21.18
CA GLY A 74 112.12 74.17 21.96
C GLY A 74 110.87 73.31 22.08
N VAL A 75 109.84 73.57 21.27
CA VAL A 75 108.54 72.88 21.35
C VAL A 75 108.49 71.69 20.38
N LEU A 76 108.02 70.55 20.86
CA LEU A 76 107.69 69.38 20.06
C LEU A 76 106.38 69.61 19.30
N LEU A 77 106.42 69.44 17.99
CA LEU A 77 105.31 69.63 17.06
C LEU A 77 104.95 68.30 16.39
N VAL A 78 103.68 68.15 16.04
CA VAL A 78 103.20 67.07 15.17
C VAL A 78 103.64 67.36 13.73
N LYS A 79 104.24 66.38 13.04
CA LYS A 79 104.74 66.52 11.67
C LYS A 79 103.79 65.94 10.62
N ASP A 80 103.36 64.69 10.82
CA ASP A 80 102.39 63.98 9.97
C ASP A 80 101.15 63.58 10.79
N ARG A 81 100.04 63.25 10.10
CA ARG A 81 98.82 62.70 10.73
C ARG A 81 99.17 61.44 11.54
N ILE A 82 98.71 61.40 12.78
CA ILE A 82 98.84 60.26 13.69
C ILE A 82 97.47 59.59 13.72
N ASP A 83 97.41 58.35 13.26
CA ASP A 83 96.22 57.49 13.24
C ASP A 83 96.49 56.36 14.25
N ARG A 84 95.76 56.37 15.36
CA ARG A 84 96.02 55.49 16.50
C ARG A 84 95.62 54.05 16.18
N GLU A 85 94.56 53.86 15.40
CA GLU A 85 94.04 52.55 15.01
C GLU A 85 95.05 51.80 14.13
N GLU A 86 95.75 52.51 13.25
CA GLU A 86 96.83 51.93 12.44
C GLU A 86 98.04 51.52 13.30
N LEU A 87 98.43 52.37 14.27
CA LEU A 87 99.64 52.17 15.09
C LEU A 87 99.47 51.13 16.20
N CYS A 88 98.34 51.18 16.89
CA CYS A 88 98.11 50.47 18.15
C CYS A 88 96.89 49.54 18.09
N SER A 89 96.11 49.58 17.01
CA SER A 89 94.85 48.82 16.86
C SER A 89 93.95 49.02 18.10
N ARG A 90 93.46 47.93 18.72
CA ARG A 90 92.58 47.99 19.90
C ARG A 90 93.32 47.91 21.24
N ASN A 91 94.63 48.16 21.28
CA ASN A 91 95.36 48.19 22.54
C ASN A 91 94.95 49.41 23.37
N VAL A 92 94.57 49.17 24.63
CA VAL A 92 94.07 50.20 25.56
C VAL A 92 95.11 51.29 25.85
N LYS A 93 96.41 50.96 25.76
CA LYS A 93 97.50 51.93 25.86
C LYS A 93 98.20 52.04 24.52
N CYS A 94 98.22 53.26 23.97
CA CYS A 94 98.98 53.59 22.78
C CYS A 94 100.02 54.64 23.13
N SER A 95 101.29 54.24 23.10
CA SER A 95 102.39 55.14 23.39
C SER A 95 103.55 54.94 22.44
N LEU A 96 104.12 56.06 22.02
CA LEU A 96 105.23 56.13 21.11
C LEU A 96 106.47 56.56 21.90
N GLU A 97 107.50 55.72 21.90
CA GLU A 97 108.81 56.10 22.43
C GLU A 97 109.51 57.04 21.44
N VAL A 98 109.80 58.26 21.88
CA VAL A 98 110.44 59.29 21.05
C VAL A 98 111.81 59.59 21.63
N GLU A 99 112.81 59.62 20.75
CA GLU A 99 114.18 59.94 21.11
C GLU A 99 114.56 61.31 20.55
N ALA A 100 115.23 62.15 21.34
CA ALA A 100 115.77 63.42 20.88
C ALA A 100 117.27 63.50 21.16
N ILE A 101 118.02 64.01 20.18
CA ILE A 101 119.49 64.11 20.24
C ILE A 101 119.89 65.58 20.21
N VAL A 102 120.72 65.98 21.18
CA VAL A 102 121.42 67.27 21.19
C VAL A 102 122.90 66.99 21.03
N SER A 103 123.60 67.73 20.17
CA SER A 103 125.04 67.58 19.96
C SER A 103 125.86 68.59 20.79
N SER A 104 127.12 68.25 21.09
CA SER A 104 128.11 69.11 21.76
C SER A 104 127.69 69.70 23.13
N PRO A 105 127.70 68.92 24.23
CA PRO A 105 127.95 67.47 24.32
C PRO A 105 126.78 66.65 23.78
N LEU A 106 127.09 65.44 23.28
CA LEU A 106 126.10 64.51 22.73
C LEU A 106 125.24 63.93 23.87
N ASN A 107 123.97 64.33 23.92
CA ASN A 107 122.99 63.81 24.87
C ASN A 107 121.80 63.20 24.11
N LEU A 108 121.39 62.00 24.54
CA LEU A 108 120.19 61.31 24.07
C LEU A 108 119.12 61.39 25.15
N TYR A 109 117.98 61.95 24.82
CA TYR A 109 116.82 62.03 25.70
C TYR A 109 115.73 61.09 25.19
N ARG A 110 115.15 60.30 26.08
CA ARG A 110 114.04 59.39 25.80
C ARG A 110 112.81 59.84 26.57
N PHE A 111 111.69 59.96 25.87
CA PHE A 111 110.42 60.32 26.45
C PHE A 111 109.29 59.60 25.72
N GLU A 112 108.16 59.48 26.40
CA GLU A 112 107.00 58.75 25.89
C GLU A 112 105.94 59.76 25.47
N VAL A 113 105.38 59.58 24.27
CA VAL A 113 104.21 60.34 23.84
C VAL A 113 103.03 59.38 23.82
N THR A 114 102.11 59.55 24.76
CA THR A 114 100.85 58.81 24.80
C THR A 114 99.88 59.42 23.80
N ILE A 115 99.37 58.59 22.89
CA ILE A 115 98.36 58.98 21.90
C ILE A 115 96.98 58.72 22.53
N LEU A 116 96.23 59.80 22.70
CA LEU A 116 94.85 59.76 23.18
C LEU A 116 93.92 59.48 22.01
N ASP A 117 93.08 58.48 22.20
CA ASP A 117 92.01 58.08 21.31
C ASP A 117 91.03 59.24 21.05
N VAL A 118 90.53 59.36 19.83
CA VAL A 118 89.45 60.28 19.44
C VAL A 118 88.32 59.47 18.83
N ASN A 119 87.06 59.83 19.08
CA ASN A 119 85.95 59.17 18.41
C ASN A 119 85.87 59.60 16.94
N ASP A 120 86.66 58.98 16.07
CA ASP A 120 86.71 59.19 14.62
C ASP A 120 86.17 57.96 13.85
N ASN A 121 86.16 56.77 14.44
CA ASN A 121 85.43 55.60 13.92
C ASN A 121 84.01 55.52 14.49
N ALA A 122 83.16 54.72 13.85
CA ALA A 122 81.78 54.49 14.29
C ALA A 122 81.54 52.98 14.40
N PRO A 123 80.67 52.53 15.33
CA PRO A 123 80.26 51.14 15.39
C PRO A 123 79.73 50.66 14.04
N SER A 124 80.16 49.47 13.59
CA SER A 124 79.74 48.89 12.31
C SER A 124 79.50 47.39 12.43
N PHE A 125 78.54 46.86 11.68
CA PHE A 125 78.31 45.42 11.58
C PHE A 125 78.95 44.91 10.29
N ARG A 126 79.71 43.80 10.38
CA ARG A 126 80.32 43.17 9.19
C ARG A 126 79.28 42.68 8.19
N ILE A 127 78.12 42.30 8.70
CA ILE A 127 76.97 41.85 7.90
C ILE A 127 75.83 42.82 8.24
N PRO A 128 75.31 43.58 7.26
CA PRO A 128 74.29 44.61 7.50
C PRO A 128 72.87 44.05 7.69
N GLU A 129 72.65 42.78 7.35
CA GLU A 129 71.37 42.09 7.50
C GLU A 129 71.54 40.65 7.99
N VAL A 130 70.68 40.23 8.92
CA VAL A 130 70.61 38.85 9.39
C VAL A 130 69.18 38.34 9.23
N VAL A 131 69.04 37.13 8.66
CA VAL A 131 67.76 36.43 8.57
C VAL A 131 67.75 35.30 9.60
N LEU A 132 66.71 35.27 10.43
CA LEU A 132 66.50 34.24 11.44
C LEU A 132 65.22 33.49 11.11
N ASN A 133 65.29 32.16 11.09
CA ASN A 133 64.11 31.31 10.95
C ASN A 133 63.77 30.76 12.34
N VAL A 134 62.62 31.17 12.88
CA VAL A 134 62.23 30.84 14.26
C VAL A 134 60.86 30.16 14.22
N SER A 135 60.76 28.96 14.78
CA SER A 135 59.48 28.25 14.89
C SER A 135 58.50 29.02 15.77
N GLU A 136 57.22 29.03 15.43
CA GLU A 136 56.22 29.67 16.28
C GLU A 136 55.99 28.96 17.63
N LEU A 137 56.36 27.68 17.71
CA LEU A 137 56.43 26.92 18.96
C LEU A 137 57.63 27.30 19.85
N ALA A 138 58.47 28.24 19.43
CA ALA A 138 59.58 28.75 20.25
C ALA A 138 59.05 29.27 21.60
N PHE A 139 59.70 28.87 22.68
CA PHE A 139 59.25 29.20 24.02
C PHE A 139 59.79 30.56 24.47
N PRO A 140 59.00 31.36 25.22
CA PRO A 140 59.52 32.59 25.82
C PRO A 140 60.76 32.32 26.69
N GLY A 141 61.83 33.05 26.42
CA GLY A 141 63.15 32.90 27.03
C GLY A 141 64.20 32.28 26.11
N GLU A 142 63.81 31.73 24.96
CA GLU A 142 64.75 31.24 23.95
C GLU A 142 65.63 32.37 23.40
N LYS A 143 66.92 32.08 23.23
CA LYS A 143 67.97 33.07 22.92
C LYS A 143 68.55 32.84 21.53
N PHE A 144 68.68 33.92 20.78
CA PHE A 144 69.25 33.97 19.44
C PHE A 144 70.51 34.84 19.45
N ALA A 145 71.63 34.24 19.04
CA ALA A 145 72.90 34.95 18.95
C ALA A 145 72.86 35.99 17.82
N LEU A 146 73.28 37.22 18.13
CA LEU A 146 73.41 38.30 17.15
C LEU A 146 74.89 38.60 16.90
N PRO A 147 75.26 39.07 15.69
CA PRO A 147 76.63 39.49 15.42
C PRO A 147 76.96 40.74 16.25
N ASN A 148 78.17 40.78 16.80
CA ASN A 148 78.64 41.97 17.53
C ASN A 148 79.01 43.09 16.56
N ALA A 149 78.71 44.33 16.95
CA ALA A 149 79.24 45.50 16.28
C ALA A 149 80.75 45.63 16.55
N PHE A 150 81.48 46.06 15.53
CA PHE A 150 82.89 46.33 15.57
C PHE A 150 83.13 47.84 15.56
N ASP A 151 83.93 48.29 16.50
CA ASP A 151 84.41 49.66 16.60
C ASP A 151 85.93 49.62 16.78
N ALA A 152 86.64 50.46 16.03
CA ALA A 152 88.10 50.50 16.04
C ALA A 152 88.63 51.29 17.25
N ASP A 153 87.82 52.22 17.75
CA ASP A 153 88.12 53.05 18.92
C ASP A 153 88.14 52.20 20.21
N VAL A 154 88.78 52.72 21.26
CA VAL A 154 88.99 52.00 22.52
C VAL A 154 88.38 52.74 23.72
N GLY A 155 88.36 52.09 24.88
CA GLY A 155 87.90 52.71 26.12
C GLY A 155 86.47 53.25 26.04
N SER A 156 86.30 54.56 26.23
CA SER A 156 85.00 55.22 26.22
C SER A 156 84.39 55.38 24.84
N TYR A 157 85.18 55.30 23.77
CA TYR A 157 84.72 55.46 22.38
C TYR A 157 84.43 54.14 21.69
N SER A 158 84.75 53.01 22.32
CA SER A 158 84.23 51.70 21.89
C SER A 158 82.70 51.56 22.10
N VAL A 159 82.10 50.55 21.47
CA VAL A 159 80.66 50.21 21.62
C VAL A 159 80.25 50.09 23.10
N LYS A 160 79.31 50.94 23.54
CA LYS A 160 78.81 50.98 24.92
C LYS A 160 77.39 50.48 25.11
N SER A 161 76.60 50.43 24.04
CA SER A 161 75.19 50.04 24.16
C SER A 161 74.67 49.45 22.87
N TYR A 162 73.77 48.49 23.03
CA TYR A 162 72.94 47.98 21.95
C TYR A 162 71.48 48.27 22.27
N LYS A 163 70.73 48.62 21.23
CA LYS A 163 69.30 48.91 21.32
C LYS A 163 68.57 48.23 20.18
N LEU A 164 67.56 47.44 20.52
CA LEU A 164 66.65 46.85 19.55
C LEU A 164 65.46 47.79 19.29
N SER A 165 64.95 47.80 18.06
CA SER A 165 63.71 48.51 17.69
C SER A 165 62.53 48.05 18.55
N GLN A 166 61.61 48.97 18.83
CA GLN A 166 60.41 48.66 19.61
C GLN A 166 59.57 47.59 18.90
N ASN A 167 59.25 46.52 19.63
CA ASN A 167 58.46 45.39 19.14
C ASN A 167 57.80 44.65 20.31
N GLU A 168 56.84 43.76 20.04
CA GLU A 168 56.12 43.02 21.09
C GLU A 168 56.74 41.68 21.48
N HIS A 169 57.56 41.08 20.61
CA HIS A 169 57.92 39.66 20.70
C HIS A 169 59.33 39.41 21.23
N PHE A 170 60.28 40.30 20.94
CA PHE A 170 61.70 40.13 21.21
C PHE A 170 62.24 41.25 22.10
N THR A 171 63.06 40.84 23.06
CA THR A 171 63.85 41.73 23.90
C THR A 171 65.33 41.50 23.68
N LEU A 172 66.15 42.46 24.10
CA LEU A 172 67.60 42.36 24.00
C LEU A 172 68.18 42.06 25.38
N ASP A 173 68.95 40.99 25.47
CA ASP A 173 69.75 40.64 26.65
C ASP A 173 71.22 41.02 26.36
N VAL A 174 71.70 42.08 27.02
CA VAL A 174 73.06 42.58 26.82
C VAL A 174 73.95 41.99 27.90
N GLN A 175 74.84 41.09 27.49
CA GLN A 175 75.79 40.48 28.42
C GLN A 175 77.04 41.34 28.50
N ASN A 176 77.29 41.89 29.68
CA ASN A 176 78.52 42.61 29.99
C ASN A 176 79.55 41.62 30.54
N VAL A 177 80.04 40.75 29.67
CA VAL A 177 81.17 39.88 30.00
C VAL A 177 82.38 40.80 30.05
N GLY A 178 83.00 40.93 31.23
CA GLY A 178 84.03 41.93 31.55
C GLY A 178 84.96 42.27 30.38
N GLU A 179 85.12 43.57 30.14
CA GLU A 179 85.80 44.24 29.01
C GLU A 179 86.79 43.39 28.19
N PRO A 180 86.75 43.47 26.84
CA PRO A 180 86.43 44.71 26.10
C PRO A 180 85.32 44.58 25.03
N THR A 181 84.46 43.57 25.07
CA THR A 181 83.40 43.41 24.05
C THR A 181 82.06 43.08 24.68
N MET A 182 81.14 44.05 24.69
CA MET A 182 79.74 43.81 25.00
C MET A 182 79.13 42.95 23.90
N SER A 183 78.46 41.86 24.26
CA SER A 183 77.68 41.04 23.34
C SER A 183 76.19 41.25 23.60
N ALA A 184 75.40 41.13 22.54
CA ALA A 184 73.95 41.22 22.61
C ALA A 184 73.33 39.92 22.10
N GLU A 185 72.41 39.37 22.87
CA GLU A 185 71.56 38.25 22.47
C GLU A 185 70.12 38.74 22.36
N MET A 186 69.42 38.29 21.33
CA MET A 186 67.98 38.53 21.23
C MET A 186 67.25 37.41 21.96
N ALA A 187 66.32 37.73 22.85
CA ALA A 187 65.52 36.75 23.55
C ALA A 187 64.05 36.88 23.16
N LEU A 188 63.37 35.75 22.97
CA LEU A 188 61.92 35.75 22.77
C LEU A 188 61.23 36.07 24.10
N HIS A 189 60.41 37.11 24.13
CA HIS A 189 59.66 37.53 25.31
C HIS A 189 58.21 37.08 25.30
N LYS A 190 57.58 37.10 24.12
CA LYS A 190 56.19 36.69 23.90
C LYS A 190 56.15 35.69 22.76
N THR A 191 55.26 34.69 22.86
CA THR A 191 55.09 33.67 21.83
C THR A 191 54.84 34.29 20.45
N LEU A 192 55.27 33.58 19.42
CA LEU A 192 55.04 33.92 18.03
C LEU A 192 53.77 33.22 17.54
N ASP A 193 53.20 33.73 16.46
CA ASP A 193 51.98 33.24 15.81
C ASP A 193 52.11 33.66 14.33
N ARG A 194 52.38 32.69 13.46
CA ARG A 194 52.69 32.94 12.05
C ARG A 194 51.45 33.44 11.31
N GLU A 195 50.27 32.88 11.61
CA GLU A 195 48.98 33.23 11.00
C GLU A 195 48.65 34.70 11.26
N LYS A 196 49.08 35.24 12.40
CA LYS A 196 48.98 36.66 12.71
C LYS A 196 50.08 37.50 12.07
N GLN A 197 51.33 37.06 12.14
CA GLN A 197 52.47 37.79 11.56
C GLN A 197 53.64 36.86 11.17
N ALA A 198 53.67 36.45 9.90
CA ALA A 198 54.70 35.55 9.36
C ALA A 198 56.12 36.12 9.29
N VAL A 199 56.27 37.46 9.16
CA VAL A 199 57.58 38.12 9.06
C VAL A 199 57.67 39.32 9.99
N ILE A 200 58.69 39.33 10.85
CA ILE A 200 58.97 40.41 11.79
C ILE A 200 60.29 41.07 11.40
N LYS A 201 60.25 42.37 11.12
CA LYS A 201 61.43 43.17 10.76
C LYS A 201 61.85 44.02 11.94
N LEU A 202 63.09 43.85 12.38
CA LEU A 202 63.68 44.55 13.52
C LEU A 202 64.95 45.29 13.09
N THR A 203 65.34 46.28 13.89
CA THR A 203 66.58 47.03 13.70
C THR A 203 67.37 47.04 14.99
N LEU A 204 68.59 46.52 14.96
CA LEU A 204 69.53 46.59 16.06
C LEU A 204 70.49 47.76 15.81
N THR A 205 70.59 48.65 16.80
CA THR A 205 71.48 49.81 16.77
C THR A 205 72.56 49.64 17.83
N ALA A 206 73.83 49.71 17.43
CA ALA A 206 74.96 49.79 18.33
C ALA A 206 75.41 51.25 18.46
N THR A 207 75.67 51.72 19.67
CA THR A 207 76.05 53.10 19.98
C THR A 207 77.31 53.12 20.82
N ASP A 208 78.28 53.95 20.41
CA ASP A 208 79.50 54.22 21.16
C ASP A 208 79.24 55.12 22.40
N GLY A 209 80.28 55.38 23.19
CA GLY A 209 80.23 56.29 24.35
C GLY A 209 80.70 57.72 24.08
N GLY A 210 80.85 58.12 22.81
CA GLY A 210 81.29 59.47 22.43
C GLY A 210 80.29 60.58 22.72
N LYS A 211 80.77 61.82 22.61
CA LYS A 211 79.95 63.04 22.71
C LYS A 211 80.33 64.02 21.58
N PRO A 212 79.59 64.05 20.46
CA PRO A 212 78.35 63.31 20.16
C PRO A 212 78.59 61.79 19.97
N PRO A 213 77.59 60.93 20.25
CA PRO A 213 77.72 59.49 20.02
C PRO A 213 77.55 59.15 18.54
N LYS A 214 78.30 58.18 18.03
CA LYS A 214 78.06 57.58 16.71
C LYS A 214 77.40 56.20 16.85
N SER A 215 76.79 55.75 15.75
CA SER A 215 76.00 54.53 15.74
C SER A 215 76.13 53.72 14.45
N GLY A 216 75.99 52.41 14.61
CA GLY A 216 75.88 51.43 13.53
C GLY A 216 74.54 50.70 13.60
N THR A 217 74.02 50.26 12.45
CA THR A 217 72.73 49.57 12.37
C THR A 217 72.85 48.21 11.68
N LEU A 218 72.05 47.26 12.16
CA LEU A 218 71.86 45.91 11.62
C LEU A 218 70.36 45.69 11.43
N TYR A 219 69.96 45.25 10.23
CA TYR A 219 68.59 44.84 9.95
C TYR A 219 68.41 43.36 10.27
N ILE A 220 67.35 43.02 10.99
CA ILE A 220 67.06 41.64 11.37
C ILE A 220 65.69 41.29 10.79
N THR A 221 65.65 40.26 9.95
CA THR A 221 64.40 39.72 9.39
C THR A 221 64.14 38.37 10.04
N VAL A 222 63.11 38.29 10.88
CA VAL A 222 62.67 37.03 11.49
C VAL A 222 61.55 36.45 10.63
N ASN A 223 61.80 35.30 10.02
CA ASN A 223 60.80 34.49 9.36
C ASN A 223 60.26 33.49 10.39
N VAL A 224 58.96 33.58 10.68
CA VAL A 224 58.29 32.65 11.57
C VAL A 224 58.04 31.36 10.79
N GLN A 225 58.58 30.24 11.28
CA GLN A 225 58.38 28.93 10.66
C GLN A 225 57.08 28.32 11.18
N ASP A 226 56.26 27.91 10.21
CA ASP A 226 54.99 27.25 10.38
C ASP A 226 55.12 25.92 11.14
N VAL A 227 54.16 25.70 12.03
CA VAL A 227 53.91 24.47 12.75
C VAL A 227 52.44 24.15 12.56
N ASN A 228 52.11 22.87 12.38
CA ASN A 228 50.71 22.43 12.35
C ASN A 228 50.04 22.58 13.74
N ASP A 229 49.57 23.79 14.04
CA ASP A 229 48.92 24.17 15.29
C ASP A 229 47.48 24.70 15.09
N ASN A 230 47.04 24.83 13.85
CA ASN A 230 45.63 24.94 13.48
C ASN A 230 45.06 23.56 13.10
N ILE A 231 43.73 23.43 13.13
CA ILE A 231 43.05 22.23 12.61
C ILE A 231 42.19 22.69 11.45
N PRO A 232 41.94 21.84 10.44
CA PRO A 232 41.04 22.24 9.38
C PRO A 232 39.64 22.49 9.94
N GLU A 233 39.00 23.58 9.55
CA GLU A 233 37.68 24.00 10.05
C GLU A 233 36.66 23.99 8.91
N PHE A 234 35.55 23.27 9.09
CA PHE A 234 34.42 23.33 8.17
C PHE A 234 33.62 24.63 8.33
N ASP A 235 33.08 25.17 7.24
CA ASP A 235 32.22 26.37 7.29
C ASP A 235 30.95 26.17 8.14
N LYS A 236 30.45 24.94 8.20
CA LYS A 236 29.24 24.54 8.94
C LYS A 236 29.45 23.21 9.65
N PRO A 237 28.90 23.03 10.86
CA PRO A 237 28.93 21.74 11.55
C PRO A 237 27.95 20.71 10.96
N LEU A 238 26.91 21.19 10.25
CA LEU A 238 25.87 20.37 9.60
C LEU A 238 25.53 20.93 8.22
N TYR A 239 25.56 20.05 7.22
CA TYR A 239 25.08 20.29 5.86
C TYR A 239 23.81 19.48 5.63
N LYS A 240 22.87 20.05 4.86
CA LYS A 240 21.63 19.38 4.46
C LYS A 240 21.49 19.42 2.95
N ALA A 241 21.15 18.29 2.36
CA ALA A 241 20.93 18.16 0.93
C ALA A 241 19.73 17.22 0.68
N THR A 242 19.12 17.36 -0.48
CA THR A 242 18.07 16.47 -0.96
C THR A 242 18.55 15.83 -2.26
N VAL A 243 18.35 14.52 -2.42
CA VAL A 243 18.66 13.79 -3.65
C VAL A 243 17.44 12.96 -4.03
N VAL A 244 17.10 12.93 -5.31
CA VAL A 244 16.01 12.07 -5.79
C VAL A 244 16.50 10.62 -5.77
N GLU A 245 15.67 9.68 -5.36
CA GLU A 245 16.02 8.27 -5.56
C GLU A 245 16.16 7.93 -7.04
N ASN A 246 16.68 6.75 -7.38
CA ASN A 246 16.98 6.36 -8.76
C ASN A 246 17.95 7.33 -9.50
N THR A 247 18.56 8.29 -8.81
CA THR A 247 19.55 9.21 -9.37
C THR A 247 20.77 8.40 -9.86
N PRO A 248 21.24 8.62 -11.10
CA PRO A 248 22.34 7.86 -11.66
C PRO A 248 23.66 8.11 -10.93
N ARG A 249 24.52 7.08 -10.94
CA ARG A 249 25.88 7.16 -10.37
C ARG A 249 26.67 8.30 -11.01
N GLY A 250 27.42 9.02 -10.19
CA GLY A 250 28.22 10.19 -10.57
C GLY A 250 27.48 11.53 -10.45
N ALA A 251 26.18 11.54 -10.14
CA ALA A 251 25.46 12.79 -9.88
C ALA A 251 26.01 13.48 -8.62
N SER A 252 26.19 14.80 -8.70
CA SER A 252 26.60 15.63 -7.57
C SER A 252 25.44 15.88 -6.62
N VAL A 253 25.67 15.69 -5.32
CA VAL A 253 24.66 15.88 -4.26
C VAL A 253 24.89 17.20 -3.53
N ILE A 254 26.09 17.36 -2.98
CA ILE A 254 26.49 18.56 -2.23
C ILE A 254 28.01 18.62 -2.15
N SER A 255 28.57 19.83 -2.03
CA SER A 255 30.00 20.01 -1.71
C SER A 255 30.15 20.56 -0.31
N VAL A 256 31.04 19.95 0.47
CA VAL A 256 31.45 20.47 1.78
C VAL A 256 32.75 21.26 1.64
N HIS A 257 32.88 22.31 2.44
CA HIS A 257 34.06 23.16 2.42
C HIS A 257 34.67 23.28 3.81
N ALA A 258 35.99 23.13 3.86
CA ALA A 258 36.82 23.36 5.02
C ALA A 258 38.07 24.15 4.64
N ARG A 259 38.64 24.84 5.62
CA ARG A 259 39.87 25.65 5.49
C ARG A 259 40.84 25.34 6.63
N ASP A 260 42.12 25.34 6.32
CA ASP A 260 43.19 25.32 7.30
C ASP A 260 44.02 26.61 7.14
N LEU A 261 44.49 27.16 8.26
CA LEU A 261 45.20 28.45 8.29
C LEU A 261 46.73 28.27 8.15
N ASP A 262 47.24 27.05 8.34
CA ASP A 262 48.66 26.74 8.28
C ASP A 262 49.21 26.81 6.84
N GLU A 263 50.54 26.82 6.69
CA GLU A 263 51.21 26.93 5.40
C GLU A 263 51.56 25.58 4.75
N GLY A 264 51.51 25.53 3.42
CA GLY A 264 52.02 24.39 2.65
C GLY A 264 51.27 23.09 2.96
N LEU A 265 52.00 22.03 3.34
CA LEU A 265 51.40 20.73 3.63
C LEU A 265 50.56 20.73 4.92
N ASN A 266 50.87 21.61 5.87
CA ASN A 266 50.09 21.74 7.10
C ASN A 266 48.72 22.37 6.79
N GLY A 267 48.64 23.26 5.80
CA GLY A 267 47.37 23.83 5.31
C GLY A 267 46.66 23.01 4.22
N GLU A 268 47.30 21.99 3.66
CA GLU A 268 46.72 21.20 2.55
C GLU A 268 45.82 20.08 3.09
N ILE A 269 44.53 20.15 2.75
CA ILE A 269 43.50 19.29 3.32
C ILE A 269 43.04 18.16 2.38
N GLN A 270 42.59 17.05 2.98
CA GLN A 270 41.92 15.94 2.30
C GLN A 270 40.62 15.56 2.98
N TYR A 271 39.59 15.35 2.17
CA TYR A 271 38.27 14.91 2.62
C TYR A 271 38.12 13.39 2.57
N SER A 272 37.41 12.82 3.54
CA SER A 272 37.08 11.39 3.60
C SER A 272 35.82 11.14 4.43
N PHE A 273 35.22 9.96 4.33
CA PHE A 273 34.13 9.55 5.22
C PHE A 273 34.66 8.83 6.46
N ILE A 274 34.02 9.07 7.61
CA ILE A 274 34.30 8.40 8.87
C ILE A 274 33.39 7.17 8.98
N ASN A 275 33.99 6.01 9.25
CA ASN A 275 33.31 4.72 9.48
C ASN A 275 32.31 4.37 8.35
N GLN A 276 32.82 3.78 7.28
CA GLN A 276 32.02 3.15 6.21
C GLN A 276 31.33 1.85 6.67
N ASP A 277 30.97 1.74 7.94
CA ASP A 277 30.25 0.57 8.43
C ASP A 277 28.86 0.58 7.79
N ASN A 278 28.48 -0.54 7.15
CA ASN A 278 27.33 -0.77 6.25
C ASN A 278 25.92 -0.44 6.81
N ASP A 279 25.79 0.28 7.92
CA ASP A 279 24.49 0.74 8.43
C ASP A 279 24.15 2.09 7.77
N ASN A 280 23.09 2.11 6.96
CA ASN A 280 22.44 3.27 6.33
C ASN A 280 22.99 3.76 4.98
N ASP A 281 23.37 2.87 4.05
CA ASP A 281 23.65 3.23 2.64
C ASP A 281 24.74 4.30 2.40
N VAL A 282 25.64 4.50 3.37
CA VAL A 282 26.77 5.45 3.22
C VAL A 282 27.72 5.02 2.08
N ASP A 283 27.81 3.72 1.79
CA ASP A 283 28.54 3.14 0.66
C ASP A 283 27.97 3.55 -0.71
N LYS A 284 26.70 3.98 -0.75
CA LYS A 284 26.04 4.54 -1.93
C LYS A 284 26.48 5.96 -2.26
N PHE A 285 27.35 6.56 -1.45
CA PHE A 285 27.93 7.87 -1.71
C PHE A 285 29.46 7.78 -1.80
N ALA A 286 30.04 8.72 -2.53
CA ALA A 286 31.49 8.92 -2.61
C ALA A 286 31.81 10.39 -2.39
N ILE A 287 33.00 10.68 -1.85
CA ILE A 287 33.50 12.04 -1.71
C ILE A 287 34.80 12.21 -2.48
N ASN A 288 34.91 13.31 -3.20
CA ASN A 288 36.15 13.70 -3.84
C ASN A 288 37.13 14.20 -2.76
N PRO A 289 38.31 13.58 -2.60
CA PRO A 289 39.24 13.89 -1.53
C PRO A 289 39.88 15.28 -1.66
N ILE A 290 39.79 15.93 -2.83
CA ILE A 290 40.38 17.25 -3.09
C ILE A 290 39.30 18.34 -3.03
N THR A 291 38.16 18.14 -3.68
CA THR A 291 37.14 19.20 -3.80
C THR A 291 36.11 19.17 -2.67
N GLY A 292 35.98 18.07 -1.94
CA GLY A 292 34.91 17.90 -0.94
C GLY A 292 33.52 17.67 -1.55
N GLU A 293 33.44 17.41 -2.86
CA GLU A 293 32.19 17.11 -3.55
C GLU A 293 31.72 15.69 -3.24
N ILE A 294 30.48 15.56 -2.76
CA ILE A 294 29.82 14.29 -2.49
C ILE A 294 28.93 13.93 -3.69
N THR A 295 29.15 12.74 -4.24
CA THR A 295 28.45 12.20 -5.41
C THR A 295 27.78 10.86 -5.12
N VAL A 296 26.75 10.53 -5.88
CA VAL A 296 26.10 9.20 -5.84
C VAL A 296 27.03 8.13 -6.42
N ASN A 297 27.20 7.02 -5.71
CA ASN A 297 28.05 5.87 -6.06
C ASN A 297 27.28 4.55 -6.19
N GLY A 298 26.07 4.47 -5.65
CA GLY A 298 25.20 3.29 -5.72
C GLY A 298 23.77 3.63 -6.09
N GLU A 299 22.88 2.64 -6.05
CA GLU A 299 21.44 2.82 -6.22
C GLU A 299 20.85 3.35 -4.92
N LEU A 300 20.09 4.43 -5.01
CA LEU A 300 19.37 5.06 -3.91
C LEU A 300 17.91 4.60 -3.99
N ASP A 301 17.36 4.19 -2.86
CA ASP A 301 16.04 3.59 -2.71
C ASP A 301 15.41 4.19 -1.43
N HIS A 302 14.33 4.95 -1.61
CA HIS A 302 13.64 5.68 -0.56
C HIS A 302 12.96 4.71 0.42
N GLU A 303 12.40 3.61 -0.09
CA GLU A 303 11.64 2.60 0.65
C GLU A 303 12.52 1.87 1.65
N LYS A 304 13.81 1.70 1.34
CA LYS A 304 14.81 1.19 2.28
C LYS A 304 15.24 2.25 3.29
N HIS A 305 15.72 3.39 2.80
CA HIS A 305 16.27 4.47 3.63
C HIS A 305 15.90 5.84 3.09
N SER A 306 14.95 6.52 3.74
CA SER A 306 14.51 7.87 3.33
C SER A 306 15.51 9.00 3.66
N ALA A 307 16.50 8.74 4.51
CA ALA A 307 17.56 9.69 4.82
C ALA A 307 18.85 8.99 5.27
N VAL A 308 19.98 9.62 4.95
CA VAL A 308 21.32 9.14 5.28
C VAL A 308 22.11 10.23 6.02
N GLU A 309 22.67 9.89 7.19
CA GLU A 309 23.62 10.77 7.91
C GLU A 309 25.05 10.33 7.59
N ILE A 310 25.76 11.13 6.82
CA ILE A 310 27.18 10.93 6.51
C ILE A 310 28.04 11.77 7.44
N ARG A 311 29.04 11.16 8.06
CA ARG A 311 30.07 11.86 8.82
C ARG A 311 31.30 12.07 7.94
N VAL A 312 31.59 13.32 7.63
CA VAL A 312 32.74 13.69 6.81
C VAL A 312 33.88 14.11 7.72
N GLN A 313 35.07 13.57 7.46
CA GLN A 313 36.33 14.00 8.02
C GLN A 313 37.07 14.85 7.00
N VAL A 314 37.73 15.89 7.49
CA VAL A 314 38.80 16.56 6.78
C VAL A 314 40.07 16.42 7.61
N LYS A 315 41.19 16.15 6.95
CA LYS A 315 42.49 15.95 7.59
C LYS A 315 43.54 16.70 6.78
N ASP A 316 44.42 17.43 7.45
CA ASP A 316 45.56 18.07 6.79
C ASP A 316 46.62 17.04 6.37
N LYS A 317 47.66 17.48 5.64
CA LYS A 317 48.80 16.66 5.20
C LYS A 317 50.07 16.95 6.00
N GLY A 318 49.95 17.57 7.17
CA GLY A 318 51.09 17.85 8.03
C GLY A 318 51.76 16.57 8.56
N GLN A 319 52.96 16.72 9.12
CA GLN A 319 53.72 15.57 9.64
C GLN A 319 52.99 14.83 10.77
N ASN A 320 52.27 15.59 11.62
CA ASN A 320 51.37 15.08 12.64
C ASN A 320 49.95 15.55 12.28
N PRO A 321 49.25 14.86 11.38
CA PRO A 321 48.09 15.46 10.77
C PRO A 321 46.92 15.58 11.74
N ARG A 322 46.23 16.71 11.67
CA ARG A 322 45.09 17.03 12.50
C ARG A 322 43.82 16.97 11.66
N ALA A 323 42.71 16.69 12.33
CA ALA A 323 41.46 16.40 11.66
C ALA A 323 40.28 17.01 12.39
N SER A 324 39.27 17.41 11.61
CA SER A 324 37.96 17.81 12.10
C SER A 324 36.87 17.02 11.39
N HIS A 325 35.63 17.19 11.85
CA HIS A 325 34.49 16.45 11.34
C HIS A 325 33.24 17.33 11.24
N CYS A 326 32.41 17.06 10.24
CA CYS A 326 31.07 17.60 10.12
C CYS A 326 30.06 16.50 9.78
N LYS A 327 28.78 16.84 9.89
CA LYS A 327 27.68 15.95 9.49
C LYS A 327 27.05 16.45 8.20
N VAL A 328 26.67 15.52 7.33
CA VAL A 328 25.88 15.78 6.13
C VAL A 328 24.63 14.91 6.23
N LEU A 329 23.46 15.54 6.30
CA LEU A 329 22.17 14.86 6.26
C LEU A 329 21.64 14.95 4.83
N ILE A 330 21.49 13.79 4.19
CA ILE A 330 20.94 13.67 2.85
C ILE A 330 19.54 13.09 2.97
N GLU A 331 18.54 13.85 2.57
CA GLU A 331 17.16 13.39 2.47
C GLU A 331 16.94 12.83 1.06
N ILE A 332 16.54 11.56 0.96
CA ILE A 332 16.23 10.91 -0.31
C ILE A 332 14.76 11.18 -0.60
N THR A 333 14.47 11.83 -1.72
CA THR A 333 13.09 12.15 -2.11
C THR A 333 12.51 11.03 -2.96
N ASP A 334 11.36 10.55 -2.52
CA ASP A 334 10.50 9.55 -3.13
C ASP A 334 10.09 9.88 -4.57
N VAL A 335 10.07 8.87 -5.42
CA VAL A 335 9.63 8.84 -6.81
C VAL A 335 8.63 7.71 -6.94
N ASN A 336 7.56 7.93 -7.69
CA ASN A 336 6.52 6.93 -7.92
C ASN A 336 7.05 5.76 -8.79
N ASP A 337 7.69 4.78 -8.17
CA ASP A 337 8.33 3.63 -8.83
C ASP A 337 7.82 2.26 -8.36
N ASN A 338 7.00 2.22 -7.29
CA ASN A 338 6.30 1.01 -6.87
C ASN A 338 4.81 1.07 -7.25
N PRO A 339 4.31 0.15 -8.10
CA PRO A 339 2.88 0.08 -8.36
C PRO A 339 2.12 -0.51 -7.15
N PRO A 340 0.85 -0.12 -6.92
CA PRO A 340 0.04 -0.65 -5.84
C PRO A 340 -0.06 -2.19 -5.88
N GLU A 341 0.16 -2.88 -4.77
CA GLU A 341 0.03 -4.34 -4.65
C GLU A 341 -1.33 -4.73 -4.07
N ILE A 342 -2.14 -5.51 -4.81
CA ILE A 342 -3.46 -5.98 -4.35
C ILE A 342 -3.34 -7.41 -3.82
N THR A 343 -3.65 -7.59 -2.53
CA THR A 343 -3.66 -8.91 -1.88
C THR A 343 -5.07 -9.27 -1.39
N VAL A 344 -5.52 -10.48 -1.72
CA VAL A 344 -6.81 -11.01 -1.24
C VAL A 344 -6.59 -11.68 0.12
N THR A 345 -7.03 -11.01 1.19
CA THR A 345 -6.82 -11.49 2.57
C THR A 345 -7.81 -12.57 2.95
N SER A 346 -9.07 -12.42 2.54
CA SER A 346 -10.10 -13.45 2.70
C SER A 346 -11.14 -13.34 1.59
N LEU A 347 -11.67 -14.48 1.17
CA LEU A 347 -12.73 -14.56 0.17
C LEU A 347 -13.72 -15.64 0.61
N ALA A 348 -15.01 -15.34 0.51
CA ALA A 348 -16.07 -16.31 0.73
C ALA A 348 -16.03 -17.38 -0.36
N ASN A 349 -16.17 -18.64 0.03
CA ASN A 349 -16.18 -19.75 -0.93
C ASN A 349 -17.35 -19.64 -1.92
N MET A 350 -18.54 -19.32 -1.40
CA MET A 350 -19.76 -19.09 -2.18
C MET A 350 -20.60 -18.00 -1.53
N VAL A 351 -21.34 -17.26 -2.34
CA VAL A 351 -22.27 -16.19 -1.92
C VAL A 351 -23.67 -16.59 -2.34
N ARG A 352 -24.63 -16.58 -1.40
CA ARG A 352 -26.02 -16.90 -1.72
C ARG A 352 -26.61 -15.89 -2.69
N GLU A 353 -27.44 -16.33 -3.62
CA GLU A 353 -28.09 -15.41 -4.56
C GLU A 353 -29.14 -14.49 -3.90
N ASP A 354 -29.77 -14.97 -2.82
CA ASP A 354 -30.67 -14.18 -1.96
C ASP A 354 -29.93 -13.24 -0.99
N ALA A 355 -28.60 -13.12 -1.12
CA ALA A 355 -27.80 -12.29 -0.22
C ALA A 355 -28.27 -10.82 -0.28
N PRO A 356 -28.55 -10.20 0.87
CA PRO A 356 -28.96 -8.80 0.89
C PRO A 356 -27.81 -7.88 0.45
N LEU A 357 -28.17 -6.67 0.05
CA LEU A 357 -27.20 -5.63 -0.26
C LEU A 357 -26.23 -5.43 0.90
N ASP A 358 -24.98 -5.10 0.56
CA ASP A 358 -23.86 -4.92 1.49
C ASP A 358 -23.40 -6.19 2.24
N THR A 359 -23.85 -7.38 1.82
CA THR A 359 -23.26 -8.64 2.30
C THR A 359 -21.78 -8.70 1.96
N MET A 360 -20.94 -9.04 2.94
CA MET A 360 -19.49 -9.12 2.78
C MET A 360 -19.08 -10.41 2.06
N VAL A 361 -18.36 -10.26 0.95
CA VAL A 361 -17.86 -11.36 0.10
C VAL A 361 -16.38 -11.61 0.36
N GLY A 362 -15.60 -10.59 0.64
CA GLY A 362 -14.17 -10.74 0.87
C GLY A 362 -13.50 -9.50 1.44
N LEU A 363 -12.28 -9.69 1.92
CA LEU A 363 -11.41 -8.62 2.40
C LEU A 363 -10.15 -8.56 1.53
N LEU A 364 -9.83 -7.33 1.13
CA LEU A 364 -8.74 -6.98 0.22
C LEU A 364 -7.82 -6.01 0.96
N THR A 365 -6.52 -6.22 0.83
CA THR A 365 -5.52 -5.27 1.31
C THR A 365 -4.72 -4.79 0.11
N VAL A 366 -4.73 -3.48 -0.11
CA VAL A 366 -3.90 -2.84 -1.13
C VAL A 366 -2.73 -2.19 -0.44
N LYS A 367 -1.52 -2.38 -0.93
CA LYS A 367 -0.34 -1.77 -0.34
C LYS A 367 0.50 -1.16 -1.44
N ASP A 368 0.77 0.12 -1.28
CA ASP A 368 1.80 0.80 -2.03
C ASP A 368 3.02 0.98 -1.13
N TYR A 369 4.22 0.86 -1.69
CA TYR A 369 5.46 1.00 -0.94
C TYR A 369 5.96 2.44 -0.96
N ASP A 370 5.54 3.24 -1.94
CA ASP A 370 5.93 4.64 -2.09
C ASP A 370 5.37 5.51 -0.95
N ALA A 371 5.99 6.66 -0.74
CA ALA A 371 5.61 7.60 0.30
C ALA A 371 4.59 8.66 -0.16
N ASP A 372 3.99 9.35 0.81
CA ASP A 372 3.10 10.49 0.60
C ASP A 372 2.02 10.26 -0.48
N LYS A 373 2.00 11.05 -1.56
CA LYS A 373 0.99 10.96 -2.63
C LYS A 373 1.18 9.76 -3.53
N ASN A 374 2.44 9.34 -3.71
CA ASN A 374 2.79 8.18 -4.51
C ASN A 374 2.26 6.91 -3.83
N GLY A 375 2.25 6.87 -2.49
CA GLY A 375 1.66 5.75 -1.73
C GLY A 375 0.14 5.76 -1.54
N ILE A 376 -0.59 6.80 -1.97
CA ILE A 376 -2.05 6.89 -1.79
C ILE A 376 -2.76 6.21 -2.94
N VAL A 377 -3.56 5.19 -2.62
CA VAL A 377 -4.20 4.33 -3.62
C VAL A 377 -5.70 4.54 -3.70
N GLN A 378 -6.22 4.61 -4.93
CA GLN A 378 -7.63 4.57 -5.26
C GLN A 378 -7.99 3.22 -5.88
N VAL A 379 -9.02 2.57 -5.35
CA VAL A 379 -9.42 1.23 -5.78
C VAL A 379 -10.81 1.27 -6.39
N ARG A 380 -10.99 0.62 -7.55
CA ARG A 380 -12.27 0.49 -8.23
C ARG A 380 -12.46 -0.88 -8.87
N VAL A 381 -13.72 -1.28 -9.02
CA VAL A 381 -14.12 -2.42 -9.85
C VAL A 381 -14.36 -1.89 -11.26
N LEU A 382 -13.75 -2.51 -12.27
CA LEU A 382 -13.86 -2.05 -13.66
C LEU A 382 -15.12 -2.54 -14.36
N ASP A 383 -15.57 -3.74 -14.02
CA ASP A 383 -16.70 -4.41 -14.68
C ASP A 383 -18.05 -3.90 -14.14
N SER A 384 -19.09 -3.91 -14.99
CA SER A 384 -20.46 -3.63 -14.56
C SER A 384 -21.07 -4.88 -13.94
N VAL A 385 -20.73 -5.13 -12.68
CA VAL A 385 -21.07 -6.33 -11.90
C VAL A 385 -21.83 -5.93 -10.63
N PRO A 386 -22.66 -6.82 -10.04
CA PRO A 386 -23.46 -6.52 -8.85
C PRO A 386 -22.64 -6.50 -7.55
N PHE A 387 -21.40 -6.01 -7.62
CA PHE A 387 -20.46 -5.93 -6.50
C PHE A 387 -19.79 -4.55 -6.49
N LYS A 388 -19.51 -4.06 -5.29
CA LYS A 388 -18.74 -2.83 -5.07
C LYS A 388 -17.66 -3.04 -4.02
N ILE A 389 -16.67 -2.18 -4.06
CA ILE A 389 -15.63 -2.12 -3.04
C ILE A 389 -15.92 -0.95 -2.11
N LYS A 390 -15.88 -1.21 -0.80
CA LYS A 390 -15.96 -0.18 0.24
C LYS A 390 -14.63 -0.12 0.99
N ASN A 391 -14.08 1.08 1.13
CA ASN A 391 -12.93 1.30 2.00
C ASN A 391 -13.41 1.20 3.47
N THR A 392 -12.83 0.27 4.22
CA THR A 392 -13.17 0.05 5.63
C THR A 392 -12.24 0.85 6.54
N TYR A 393 -10.93 0.70 6.36
CA TYR A 393 -9.91 1.39 7.16
C TYR A 393 -8.56 1.40 6.44
N LYS A 394 -7.97 2.58 6.26
CA LYS A 394 -6.72 2.76 5.50
C LYS A 394 -6.82 2.07 4.12
N ASN A 395 -5.79 1.33 3.71
CA ASN A 395 -5.77 0.61 2.45
C ASN A 395 -6.40 -0.81 2.57
N HIS A 396 -7.35 -1.00 3.50
CA HIS A 396 -8.13 -2.24 3.63
C HIS A 396 -9.54 -2.02 3.11
N TYR A 397 -9.97 -2.93 2.24
CA TYR A 397 -11.15 -2.80 1.42
C TYR A 397 -12.04 -4.03 1.59
N SER A 398 -13.33 -3.82 1.77
CA SER A 398 -14.34 -4.87 1.78
C SER A 398 -15.02 -4.96 0.42
N LEU A 399 -15.03 -6.17 -0.15
CA LEU A 399 -15.84 -6.49 -1.33
C LEU A 399 -17.23 -6.87 -0.85
N VAL A 400 -18.25 -6.16 -1.34
CA VAL A 400 -19.64 -6.34 -0.90
C VAL A 400 -20.61 -6.42 -2.07
N VAL A 401 -21.75 -7.06 -1.85
CA VAL A 401 -22.86 -7.13 -2.82
C VAL A 401 -23.51 -5.75 -2.99
N ASP A 402 -23.74 -5.32 -4.24
CA ASP A 402 -24.36 -4.02 -4.59
C ASP A 402 -25.59 -4.14 -5.49
N GLY A 403 -25.90 -5.34 -5.97
CA GLY A 403 -27.07 -5.63 -6.78
C GLY A 403 -27.69 -6.97 -6.43
N THR A 404 -28.78 -7.31 -7.12
CA THR A 404 -29.39 -8.64 -7.01
C THR A 404 -28.49 -9.68 -7.66
N LEU A 405 -28.28 -10.79 -6.97
CA LEU A 405 -27.61 -11.97 -7.50
C LEU A 405 -28.68 -12.97 -7.95
N ASP A 406 -28.38 -13.72 -9.01
CA ASP A 406 -29.27 -14.69 -9.66
C ASP A 406 -28.34 -15.72 -10.32
N ARG A 407 -28.33 -16.93 -9.77
CA ARG A 407 -27.41 -18.01 -10.15
C ARG A 407 -27.82 -18.64 -11.47
N GLU A 408 -29.13 -18.79 -11.72
CA GLU A 408 -29.71 -19.30 -12.97
C GLU A 408 -29.28 -18.43 -14.16
N ARG A 409 -29.13 -17.12 -13.93
CA ARG A 409 -28.56 -16.19 -14.89
C ARG A 409 -27.03 -16.25 -14.96
N ALA A 410 -26.35 -16.25 -13.81
CA ALA A 410 -24.90 -16.29 -13.74
C ALA A 410 -24.40 -16.94 -12.43
N SER A 411 -23.88 -18.17 -12.56
CA SER A 411 -23.36 -18.95 -11.42
C SER A 411 -22.01 -18.48 -10.88
N GLN A 412 -21.29 -17.63 -11.62
CA GLN A 412 -20.02 -17.05 -11.17
C GLN A 412 -19.74 -15.68 -11.83
N TYR A 413 -19.02 -14.84 -11.10
CA TYR A 413 -18.58 -13.52 -11.56
C TYR A 413 -17.06 -13.40 -11.47
N ASN A 414 -16.42 -13.00 -12.56
CA ASN A 414 -15.00 -12.65 -12.57
C ASN A 414 -14.85 -11.14 -12.44
N LEU A 415 -14.46 -10.68 -11.25
CA LEU A 415 -14.38 -9.28 -10.89
C LEU A 415 -12.97 -8.76 -11.14
N THR A 416 -12.82 -7.80 -12.05
CA THR A 416 -11.53 -7.12 -12.26
C THR A 416 -11.44 -5.90 -11.35
N ILE A 417 -10.57 -5.99 -10.34
CA ILE A 417 -10.26 -4.91 -9.41
C ILE A 417 -9.01 -4.20 -9.89
N MET A 418 -9.07 -2.87 -9.92
CA MET A 418 -7.92 -2.03 -10.25
C MET A 418 -7.61 -1.08 -9.10
N ALA A 419 -6.35 -1.08 -8.69
CA ALA A 419 -5.78 -0.07 -7.80
C ALA A 419 -4.92 0.88 -8.62
N THR A 420 -5.00 2.17 -8.33
CA THR A 420 -4.22 3.21 -9.01
C THR A 420 -3.73 4.19 -7.95
N ASP A 421 -2.44 4.48 -7.94
CA ASP A 421 -1.87 5.48 -7.04
C ASP A 421 -2.24 6.93 -7.46
N GLU A 422 -1.89 7.91 -6.63
CA GLU A 422 -2.00 9.34 -6.94
C GLU A 422 -0.67 9.96 -7.42
N GLY A 423 0.29 9.13 -7.80
CA GLY A 423 1.59 9.55 -8.30
C GLY A 423 1.54 10.16 -9.70
N LEU A 424 2.65 10.75 -10.13
CA LEU A 424 2.79 11.38 -11.45
C LEU A 424 4.08 10.89 -12.15
N PRO A 425 3.99 10.02 -13.19
CA PRO A 425 2.77 9.41 -13.73
C PRO A 425 2.15 8.39 -12.76
N PRO A 426 0.82 8.20 -12.80
CA PRO A 426 0.18 7.25 -11.91
C PRO A 426 0.47 5.80 -12.34
N LEU A 427 0.76 4.91 -11.40
CA LEU A 427 0.89 3.48 -11.62
C LEU A 427 -0.37 2.76 -11.16
N SER A 428 -0.66 1.64 -11.83
CA SER A 428 -1.87 0.88 -11.58
C SER A 428 -1.63 -0.61 -11.66
N SER A 429 -2.32 -1.37 -10.82
CA SER A 429 -2.32 -2.83 -10.85
C SER A 429 -3.74 -3.37 -10.92
N THR A 430 -3.88 -4.56 -11.50
CA THR A 430 -5.17 -5.24 -11.64
C THR A 430 -5.12 -6.64 -11.05
N SER A 431 -6.18 -7.02 -10.35
CA SER A 431 -6.37 -8.37 -9.82
C SER A 431 -7.76 -8.89 -10.19
N VAL A 432 -7.85 -10.16 -10.59
CA VAL A 432 -9.12 -10.80 -10.97
C VAL A 432 -9.55 -11.74 -9.86
N ILE A 433 -10.77 -11.55 -9.36
CA ILE A 433 -11.36 -12.35 -8.28
C ILE A 433 -12.60 -13.06 -8.80
N THR A 434 -12.62 -14.37 -8.72
CA THR A 434 -13.79 -15.18 -9.07
C THR A 434 -14.67 -15.38 -7.85
N VAL A 435 -15.91 -14.90 -7.92
CA VAL A 435 -16.95 -15.11 -6.90
C VAL A 435 -17.95 -16.13 -7.42
N HIS A 436 -18.14 -17.20 -6.67
CA HIS A 436 -19.14 -18.22 -6.98
C HIS A 436 -20.45 -17.94 -6.25
N VAL A 437 -21.57 -18.09 -6.95
CA VAL A 437 -22.91 -17.91 -6.38
C VAL A 437 -23.46 -19.28 -5.96
N SER A 438 -23.91 -19.41 -4.71
CA SER A 438 -24.60 -20.61 -4.24
C SER A 438 -26.10 -20.50 -4.46
N ASP A 439 -26.67 -21.62 -4.90
CA ASP A 439 -28.07 -21.87 -5.17
C ASP A 439 -28.96 -21.72 -3.93
N VAL A 440 -30.15 -21.17 -4.14
CA VAL A 440 -31.25 -21.01 -3.19
C VAL A 440 -32.53 -21.46 -3.91
N ASN A 441 -33.33 -22.27 -3.23
CA ASN A 441 -34.58 -22.80 -3.79
C ASN A 441 -35.62 -21.69 -3.99
N ASP A 442 -35.53 -20.94 -5.09
CA ASP A 442 -36.40 -19.82 -5.42
C ASP A 442 -37.23 -20.05 -6.70
N ASN A 443 -36.92 -21.12 -7.45
CA ASN A 443 -37.73 -21.60 -8.56
C ASN A 443 -38.51 -22.84 -8.14
N ALA A 444 -39.74 -22.96 -8.64
CA ALA A 444 -40.57 -24.14 -8.42
C ALA A 444 -40.54 -25.04 -9.66
N PRO A 445 -40.61 -26.37 -9.52
CA PRO A 445 -40.62 -27.27 -10.66
C PRO A 445 -41.74 -26.91 -11.61
N ARG A 446 -41.48 -26.79 -12.90
CA ARG A 446 -42.46 -26.34 -13.89
C ARG A 446 -42.76 -27.42 -14.93
N PHE A 447 -44.04 -27.74 -15.07
CA PHE A 447 -44.53 -28.55 -16.18
C PHE A 447 -44.51 -27.76 -17.51
N THR A 448 -44.17 -28.44 -18.61
CA THR A 448 -44.18 -27.86 -19.96
C THR A 448 -45.58 -27.40 -20.36
N ASP A 449 -46.58 -28.22 -20.05
CA ASP A 449 -47.98 -28.00 -20.39
C ASP A 449 -48.83 -27.81 -19.12
N PRO A 450 -49.75 -26.83 -19.09
CA PRO A 450 -50.61 -26.59 -17.92
C PRO A 450 -51.69 -27.67 -17.74
N VAL A 451 -52.00 -28.41 -18.81
CA VAL A 451 -52.98 -29.49 -18.84
C VAL A 451 -52.44 -30.59 -19.74
N ILE A 452 -52.39 -31.82 -19.23
CA ILE A 452 -51.95 -33.00 -19.97
C ILE A 452 -53.19 -33.82 -20.33
N ASN A 453 -53.39 -34.09 -21.62
CA ASN A 453 -54.49 -34.93 -22.10
C ASN A 453 -53.93 -36.27 -22.58
N ILE A 454 -54.34 -37.36 -21.92
CA ILE A 454 -53.90 -38.72 -22.20
C ILE A 454 -55.08 -39.48 -22.81
N PHE A 455 -54.84 -40.20 -23.91
CA PHE A 455 -55.84 -41.05 -24.56
C PHE A 455 -55.42 -42.51 -24.39
N VAL A 456 -56.22 -43.29 -23.68
CA VAL A 456 -55.93 -44.69 -23.35
C VAL A 456 -57.00 -45.57 -23.95
N LYS A 457 -56.62 -46.63 -24.66
CA LYS A 457 -57.58 -47.63 -25.14
C LYS A 457 -58.13 -48.42 -23.96
N GLU A 458 -59.42 -48.73 -23.99
CA GLU A 458 -59.98 -49.70 -23.05
C GLU A 458 -59.39 -51.10 -23.24
N ASN A 459 -59.66 -52.01 -22.31
CA ASN A 459 -59.14 -53.38 -22.32
C ASN A 459 -57.59 -53.48 -22.35
N GLY A 460 -56.91 -52.39 -22.00
CA GLY A 460 -55.46 -52.30 -21.94
C GLY A 460 -54.84 -53.15 -20.81
N PRO A 461 -53.59 -53.61 -20.98
CA PRO A 461 -52.91 -54.43 -19.98
C PRO A 461 -52.69 -53.67 -18.67
N VAL A 462 -52.95 -54.35 -17.56
CA VAL A 462 -52.66 -53.83 -16.21
C VAL A 462 -51.14 -53.68 -16.03
N GLY A 463 -50.71 -52.56 -15.45
CA GLY A 463 -49.30 -52.23 -15.23
C GLY A 463 -48.62 -51.53 -16.40
N ALA A 464 -49.36 -51.13 -17.44
CA ALA A 464 -48.82 -50.36 -18.55
C ALA A 464 -48.57 -48.89 -18.17
N VAL A 465 -47.47 -48.32 -18.68
CA VAL A 465 -47.22 -46.87 -18.62
C VAL A 465 -48.09 -46.20 -19.68
N ILE A 466 -49.03 -45.37 -19.24
CA ILE A 466 -49.97 -44.67 -20.13
C ILE A 466 -49.46 -43.28 -20.54
N TYR A 467 -48.56 -42.69 -19.76
CA TYR A 467 -47.89 -41.42 -20.07
C TYR A 467 -46.68 -41.22 -19.15
N SER A 468 -45.64 -40.52 -19.62
CA SER A 468 -44.48 -40.12 -18.82
C SER A 468 -44.43 -38.61 -18.75
N MET A 469 -44.59 -38.04 -17.56
CA MET A 469 -44.58 -36.59 -17.36
C MET A 469 -43.20 -36.12 -16.88
N SER A 470 -42.84 -34.89 -17.24
CA SER A 470 -41.63 -34.23 -16.77
C SER A 470 -41.96 -32.82 -16.26
N ALA A 471 -41.22 -32.38 -15.26
CA ALA A 471 -41.19 -31.00 -14.80
C ALA A 471 -39.72 -30.56 -14.75
N ASP A 472 -39.48 -29.32 -15.14
CA ASP A 472 -38.15 -28.72 -15.23
C ASP A 472 -37.98 -27.73 -14.09
N ASP A 473 -36.88 -27.85 -13.37
CA ASP A 473 -36.52 -26.95 -12.28
C ASP A 473 -35.14 -26.31 -12.58
N PRO A 474 -35.07 -24.97 -12.75
CA PRO A 474 -33.83 -24.27 -13.07
C PRO A 474 -32.73 -24.32 -12.00
N ASP A 475 -33.08 -24.66 -10.76
CA ASP A 475 -32.17 -24.69 -9.61
C ASP A 475 -31.14 -25.83 -9.76
N VAL A 476 -30.29 -26.08 -8.75
CA VAL A 476 -29.23 -27.10 -8.81
C VAL A 476 -29.32 -28.12 -7.65
N ASP A 477 -28.80 -29.32 -7.92
CA ASP A 477 -28.70 -30.43 -6.96
C ASP A 477 -30.07 -30.81 -6.35
N GLU A 478 -30.22 -30.76 -5.02
CA GLU A 478 -31.47 -31.16 -4.35
C GLU A 478 -32.61 -30.16 -4.58
N ASN A 479 -32.30 -28.88 -4.82
CA ASN A 479 -33.30 -27.87 -5.16
C ASN A 479 -33.88 -28.12 -6.56
N ALA A 480 -33.10 -28.69 -7.49
CA ALA A 480 -33.60 -29.09 -8.81
C ALA A 480 -34.33 -30.45 -8.83
N LYS A 481 -34.24 -31.22 -7.74
CA LYS A 481 -34.62 -32.62 -7.74
C LYS A 481 -36.12 -32.79 -7.51
N VAL A 482 -36.82 -33.02 -8.61
CA VAL A 482 -38.27 -33.11 -8.64
C VAL A 482 -38.78 -34.49 -8.20
N THR A 483 -39.82 -34.48 -7.38
CA THR A 483 -40.63 -35.66 -7.04
C THR A 483 -42.10 -35.44 -7.40
N PHE A 484 -42.77 -36.48 -7.88
CA PHE A 484 -44.17 -36.42 -8.32
C PHE A 484 -45.12 -37.06 -7.31
N GLN A 485 -46.25 -36.41 -7.03
CA GLN A 485 -47.29 -36.92 -6.15
C GLN A 485 -48.70 -36.60 -6.67
N VAL A 486 -49.62 -37.56 -6.57
CA VAL A 486 -51.03 -37.32 -6.92
C VAL A 486 -51.75 -36.60 -5.76
N ILE A 487 -52.32 -35.43 -6.04
CA ILE A 487 -53.13 -34.68 -5.06
C ILE A 487 -54.56 -35.21 -5.07
N ASN A 488 -54.94 -35.90 -3.99
CA ASN A 488 -56.33 -36.35 -3.78
C ASN A 488 -57.15 -35.27 -3.08
N ASN A 489 -57.96 -34.53 -3.86
CA ASN A 489 -58.87 -33.51 -3.32
C ASN A 489 -60.31 -34.02 -3.12
N ASN A 490 -60.61 -35.25 -3.53
CA ASN A 490 -61.95 -35.83 -3.43
C ASN A 490 -62.03 -36.88 -2.32
N LYS A 491 -63.07 -36.77 -1.47
CA LYS A 491 -63.34 -37.67 -0.32
C LYS A 491 -63.63 -39.13 -0.73
N HIS A 492 -63.77 -39.41 -2.03
CA HIS A 492 -63.83 -40.76 -2.58
C HIS A 492 -62.49 -41.06 -3.27
N ASN A 493 -61.69 -41.92 -2.63
CA ASN A 493 -60.31 -42.26 -2.98
C ASN A 493 -60.22 -43.19 -4.21
N VAL A 494 -60.91 -42.84 -5.31
CA VAL A 494 -61.04 -43.70 -6.51
C VAL A 494 -59.81 -43.62 -7.40
N ILE A 495 -59.06 -42.51 -7.39
CA ILE A 495 -57.92 -42.31 -8.30
C ILE A 495 -56.75 -43.23 -7.92
N GLY A 496 -56.46 -43.38 -6.63
CA GLY A 496 -55.38 -44.25 -6.15
C GLY A 496 -55.62 -45.75 -6.36
N SER A 497 -56.85 -46.17 -6.65
CA SER A 497 -57.15 -47.57 -7.05
C SER A 497 -57.00 -47.79 -8.57
N VAL A 498 -56.95 -46.73 -9.36
CA VAL A 498 -57.05 -46.81 -10.83
C VAL A 498 -55.71 -46.53 -11.50
N ILE A 499 -54.91 -45.62 -10.93
CA ILE A 499 -53.59 -45.22 -11.45
C ILE A 499 -52.57 -45.11 -10.32
N ASN A 500 -51.31 -45.29 -10.69
CA ASN A 500 -50.16 -44.95 -9.86
C ASN A 500 -49.24 -43.99 -10.62
N VAL A 501 -48.62 -43.05 -9.92
CA VAL A 501 -47.60 -42.17 -10.51
C VAL A 501 -46.28 -42.48 -9.82
N ASN A 502 -45.27 -42.86 -10.60
CA ASN A 502 -43.93 -43.06 -10.08
C ASN A 502 -43.35 -41.72 -9.62
N SER A 503 -42.96 -41.63 -8.35
CA SER A 503 -42.49 -40.40 -7.73
C SER A 503 -41.17 -39.89 -8.28
N GLU A 504 -40.33 -40.77 -8.84
CA GLU A 504 -39.00 -40.41 -9.36
C GLU A 504 -38.99 -40.24 -10.88
N THR A 505 -39.68 -41.11 -11.62
CA THR A 505 -39.65 -41.06 -13.10
C THR A 505 -40.77 -40.24 -13.73
N GLY A 506 -41.85 -39.95 -12.98
CA GLY A 506 -43.04 -39.30 -13.54
C GLY A 506 -43.89 -40.21 -14.43
N ASP A 507 -43.64 -41.52 -14.43
CA ASP A 507 -44.45 -42.47 -15.19
C ASP A 507 -45.82 -42.68 -14.55
N ILE A 508 -46.87 -42.52 -15.35
CA ILE A 508 -48.25 -42.79 -14.96
C ILE A 508 -48.60 -44.21 -15.41
N ILE A 509 -48.91 -45.07 -14.44
CA ILE A 509 -49.11 -46.50 -14.61
C ILE A 509 -50.58 -46.84 -14.35
N SER A 510 -51.21 -47.60 -15.25
CA SER A 510 -52.58 -48.12 -15.04
C SER A 510 -52.58 -49.31 -14.07
N LEU A 511 -53.34 -49.21 -12.98
CA LEU A 511 -53.47 -50.29 -11.98
C LEU A 511 -54.61 -51.27 -12.28
N GLN A 512 -55.45 -50.94 -13.25
CA GLN A 512 -56.55 -51.77 -13.71
C GLN A 512 -56.74 -51.62 -15.23
N SER A 513 -57.46 -52.56 -15.82
CA SER A 513 -57.98 -52.41 -17.17
C SER A 513 -59.17 -51.45 -17.14
N PHE A 514 -59.23 -50.54 -18.10
CA PHE A 514 -60.34 -49.61 -18.25
C PHE A 514 -61.45 -50.23 -19.09
N ASN A 515 -62.70 -49.90 -18.77
CA ASN A 515 -63.90 -50.23 -19.53
C ASN A 515 -64.62 -48.90 -19.84
N TYR A 516 -64.83 -48.63 -21.12
CA TYR A 516 -65.40 -47.39 -21.62
C TYR A 516 -66.88 -47.21 -21.23
N GLU A 517 -67.67 -48.28 -21.22
CA GLU A 517 -69.09 -48.26 -20.82
C GLU A 517 -69.26 -47.84 -19.36
N GLU A 518 -68.34 -48.22 -18.48
CA GLU A 518 -68.36 -47.87 -17.06
C GLU A 518 -67.73 -46.51 -16.76
N LEU A 519 -66.55 -46.23 -17.33
CA LEU A 519 -65.80 -45.01 -17.08
C LEU A 519 -65.24 -44.45 -18.38
N LYS A 520 -65.77 -43.30 -18.82
CA LYS A 520 -65.35 -42.67 -20.08
C LYS A 520 -64.16 -41.73 -19.92
N THR A 521 -64.14 -40.99 -18.82
CA THR A 521 -63.14 -39.98 -18.55
C THR A 521 -62.94 -39.81 -17.06
N PHE A 522 -61.71 -39.56 -16.65
CA PHE A 522 -61.42 -39.08 -15.30
C PHE A 522 -60.28 -38.08 -15.35
N HIS A 523 -60.19 -37.24 -14.34
CA HIS A 523 -59.13 -36.27 -14.21
C HIS A 523 -58.58 -36.28 -12.78
N PHE A 524 -57.30 -35.98 -12.67
CA PHE A 524 -56.61 -35.88 -11.40
C PHE A 524 -55.54 -34.79 -11.49
N LYS A 525 -55.03 -34.38 -10.35
CA LYS A 525 -53.94 -33.40 -10.27
C LYS A 525 -52.69 -34.09 -9.80
N VAL A 526 -51.57 -33.79 -10.45
CA VAL A 526 -50.25 -34.21 -10.02
C VAL A 526 -49.48 -32.97 -9.58
N GLN A 527 -48.84 -33.07 -8.43
CA GLN A 527 -47.91 -32.10 -7.89
C GLN A 527 -46.49 -32.55 -8.22
N ALA A 528 -45.70 -31.65 -8.80
CA ALA A 528 -44.25 -31.77 -8.79
C ALA A 528 -43.74 -30.93 -7.61
N THR A 529 -42.89 -31.52 -6.78
CA THR A 529 -42.29 -30.87 -5.61
C THR A 529 -40.79 -31.09 -5.67
N ASP A 530 -40.01 -30.03 -5.54
CA ASP A 530 -38.56 -30.12 -5.40
C ASP A 530 -38.15 -30.76 -4.06
N SER A 531 -36.85 -31.02 -3.89
CA SER A 531 -36.30 -31.50 -2.61
C SER A 531 -35.66 -30.37 -1.80
N GLY A 532 -35.94 -29.12 -2.14
CA GLY A 532 -35.41 -27.92 -1.50
C GLY A 532 -36.05 -27.61 -0.15
N VAL A 533 -35.48 -26.64 0.56
CA VAL A 533 -35.97 -26.18 1.88
C VAL A 533 -36.11 -24.66 1.88
N PRO A 534 -37.34 -24.10 1.92
CA PRO A 534 -38.63 -24.79 1.91
C PRO A 534 -38.92 -25.44 0.54
N PRO A 535 -39.70 -26.55 0.50
CA PRO A 535 -40.01 -27.19 -0.77
C PRO A 535 -41.00 -26.36 -1.58
N LEU A 536 -40.69 -26.10 -2.84
CA LEU A 536 -41.58 -25.46 -3.79
C LEU A 536 -42.23 -26.51 -4.68
N SER A 537 -43.45 -26.19 -5.13
CA SER A 537 -44.24 -27.14 -5.91
C SER A 537 -45.16 -26.47 -6.90
N SER A 538 -45.43 -27.17 -7.99
CA SER A 538 -46.44 -26.80 -8.97
C SER A 538 -47.38 -27.96 -9.27
N ASN A 539 -48.55 -27.64 -9.80
CA ASN A 539 -49.60 -28.62 -10.06
C ASN A 539 -49.97 -28.63 -11.54
N VAL A 540 -50.15 -29.82 -12.10
CA VAL A 540 -50.71 -30.02 -13.45
C VAL A 540 -52.00 -30.83 -13.37
N THR A 541 -52.96 -30.49 -14.24
CA THR A 541 -54.19 -31.27 -14.37
C THR A 541 -54.02 -32.29 -15.48
N VAL A 542 -54.21 -33.55 -15.16
CA VAL A 542 -54.14 -34.67 -16.11
C VAL A 542 -55.55 -35.14 -16.40
N ASN A 543 -55.97 -35.05 -17.66
CA ASN A 543 -57.24 -35.59 -18.15
C ASN A 543 -56.96 -36.89 -18.88
N VAL A 544 -57.60 -37.97 -18.44
CA VAL A 544 -57.53 -39.27 -19.09
C VAL A 544 -58.84 -39.52 -19.80
N PHE A 545 -58.75 -39.70 -21.11
CA PHE A 545 -59.85 -40.05 -21.99
C PHE A 545 -59.69 -41.51 -22.37
N ILE A 546 -60.69 -42.33 -22.02
CA ILE A 546 -60.72 -43.73 -22.41
C ILE A 546 -61.33 -43.79 -23.80
N LEU A 547 -60.63 -44.45 -24.73
CA LEU A 547 -61.07 -44.67 -26.10
C LEU A 547 -61.86 -45.98 -26.14
N ASP A 548 -63.08 -45.87 -26.63
CA ASP A 548 -64.02 -46.95 -26.93
C ASP A 548 -63.42 -47.93 -27.96
N GLU A 549 -63.46 -49.23 -27.68
CA GLU A 549 -63.20 -50.31 -28.62
C GLU A 549 -64.48 -51.13 -28.80
N ASN A 550 -64.69 -51.69 -30.00
CA ASN A 550 -65.91 -52.44 -30.27
C ASN A 550 -65.83 -53.85 -29.66
N ASP A 551 -66.05 -53.97 -28.35
CA ASP A 551 -65.98 -55.21 -27.57
C ASP A 551 -67.36 -55.74 -27.11
N ASN A 552 -68.39 -54.89 -27.18
CA ASN A 552 -69.77 -55.23 -26.87
C ASN A 552 -70.53 -55.63 -28.14
N ASN A 553 -71.29 -56.72 -28.08
CA ASN A 553 -72.12 -57.15 -29.20
C ASN A 553 -73.45 -56.38 -29.26
N PRO A 554 -74.04 -56.18 -30.46
CA PRO A 554 -75.38 -55.63 -30.59
C PRO A 554 -76.38 -56.41 -29.75
N THR A 555 -77.00 -55.76 -28.76
CA THR A 555 -77.98 -56.43 -27.91
C THR A 555 -79.36 -56.33 -28.55
N ILE A 556 -79.93 -57.47 -28.95
CA ILE A 556 -81.29 -57.53 -29.48
C ILE A 556 -82.26 -57.27 -28.32
N LEU A 557 -83.03 -56.18 -28.42
CA LEU A 557 -84.08 -55.91 -27.47
C LEU A 557 -85.17 -56.96 -27.64
N ALA A 558 -85.51 -57.64 -26.56
CA ALA A 558 -86.67 -58.54 -26.54
C ALA A 558 -87.89 -57.78 -27.08
N PRO A 559 -88.67 -58.36 -28.02
CA PRO A 559 -89.80 -57.65 -28.60
C PRO A 559 -90.86 -57.39 -27.53
N TYR A 560 -90.88 -56.17 -26.98
CA TYR A 560 -92.03 -55.62 -26.27
C TYR A 560 -93.02 -55.10 -27.31
N SER A 561 -94.21 -55.66 -27.33
CA SER A 561 -95.31 -55.19 -28.17
C SER A 561 -96.51 -54.83 -27.31
N GLU A 562 -97.26 -53.78 -27.68
CA GLU A 562 -98.64 -53.58 -27.22
C GLU A 562 -99.56 -54.77 -27.64
N HIS A 563 -99.10 -55.63 -28.56
CA HIS A 563 -99.78 -56.83 -29.07
C HIS A 563 -98.93 -58.13 -29.07
N GLY A 564 -98.23 -58.42 -27.97
CA GLY A 564 -97.51 -59.68 -27.69
C GLY A 564 -96.94 -60.56 -28.83
N SER A 565 -96.06 -60.08 -29.73
CA SER A 565 -95.31 -61.00 -30.62
C SER A 565 -94.10 -61.58 -29.91
N VAL A 566 -94.19 -62.88 -29.64
CA VAL A 566 -93.08 -63.77 -29.30
C VAL A 566 -92.22 -63.96 -30.55
N ASN A 567 -91.10 -64.66 -30.49
CA ASN A 567 -90.28 -65.11 -31.62
C ASN A 567 -91.05 -65.90 -32.71
N SER A 568 -92.38 -65.81 -32.77
CA SER A 568 -93.30 -66.35 -33.76
C SER A 568 -94.32 -65.29 -34.20
N GLU A 569 -94.41 -64.97 -35.48
CA GLU A 569 -95.41 -64.06 -36.08
C GLU A 569 -96.35 -64.80 -37.04
N ASN A 570 -97.58 -64.29 -37.16
CA ASN A 570 -98.59 -64.90 -38.03
C ASN A 570 -98.91 -64.01 -39.23
N ILE A 571 -98.77 -64.54 -40.44
CA ILE A 571 -99.11 -63.83 -41.68
C ILE A 571 -100.33 -64.48 -42.37
N PRO A 572 -101.26 -63.70 -42.94
CA PRO A 572 -102.38 -64.26 -43.69
C PRO A 572 -101.95 -64.71 -45.09
N TYR A 573 -102.59 -65.74 -45.65
CA TYR A 573 -102.40 -66.14 -47.06
C TYR A 573 -102.73 -65.02 -48.08
N SER A 574 -103.51 -64.02 -47.67
CA SER A 574 -103.80 -62.83 -48.48
C SER A 574 -102.69 -61.76 -48.43
N ALA A 575 -101.57 -62.01 -47.75
CA ALA A 575 -100.45 -61.07 -47.68
C ALA A 575 -99.85 -60.82 -49.08
N GLU A 576 -100.01 -59.57 -49.56
CA GLU A 576 -99.41 -59.09 -50.80
C GLU A 576 -97.92 -58.80 -50.63
N ALA A 577 -97.23 -58.47 -51.73
CA ALA A 577 -95.85 -58.00 -51.67
C ALA A 577 -95.75 -56.71 -50.83
N GLY A 578 -94.81 -56.65 -49.90
CA GLY A 578 -94.58 -55.52 -49.00
C GLY A 578 -95.32 -55.60 -47.66
N TYR A 579 -96.01 -56.71 -47.37
CA TYR A 579 -96.70 -56.94 -46.09
C TYR A 579 -95.70 -56.91 -44.93
N PHE A 580 -96.03 -56.19 -43.86
CA PHE A 580 -95.20 -56.09 -42.65
C PHE A 580 -95.32 -57.36 -41.81
N VAL A 581 -94.19 -58.03 -41.56
CA VAL A 581 -94.14 -59.26 -40.79
C VAL A 581 -93.74 -58.97 -39.35
N ALA A 582 -92.55 -58.41 -39.16
CA ALA A 582 -91.99 -58.13 -37.84
C ALA A 582 -90.99 -56.98 -37.93
N LYS A 583 -90.59 -56.44 -36.77
CA LYS A 583 -89.49 -55.48 -36.67
C LYS A 583 -88.55 -55.89 -35.55
N ILE A 584 -87.30 -56.17 -35.90
CA ILE A 584 -86.25 -56.43 -34.91
C ILE A 584 -85.65 -55.10 -34.48
N ARG A 585 -85.50 -54.93 -33.17
CA ARG A 585 -84.80 -53.79 -32.59
C ARG A 585 -83.58 -54.32 -31.83
N ALA A 586 -82.43 -53.71 -32.08
CA ALA A 586 -81.23 -53.93 -31.32
C ALA A 586 -80.66 -52.59 -30.85
N VAL A 587 -79.88 -52.62 -29.77
CA VAL A 587 -79.19 -51.46 -29.19
C VAL A 587 -77.72 -51.80 -29.08
N ASP A 588 -76.90 -50.84 -29.46
CA ASP A 588 -75.45 -50.87 -29.37
C ASP A 588 -74.90 -49.44 -29.37
N ASN A 589 -73.66 -49.26 -28.93
CA ASN A 589 -72.95 -47.98 -28.97
C ASN A 589 -72.53 -47.59 -30.41
N ALA A 590 -72.67 -48.51 -31.38
CA ALA A 590 -72.35 -48.33 -32.79
C ALA A 590 -73.59 -48.35 -33.73
N TRP A 591 -73.40 -47.98 -35.01
CA TRP A 591 -74.44 -48.10 -36.03
C TRP A 591 -74.74 -49.55 -36.38
N LEU A 592 -76.02 -49.90 -36.46
CA LEU A 592 -76.49 -51.26 -36.65
C LEU A 592 -76.98 -51.51 -38.08
N LEU A 593 -76.52 -52.62 -38.66
CA LEU A 593 -77.01 -53.20 -39.90
C LEU A 593 -77.79 -54.50 -39.63
N TYR A 594 -78.91 -54.67 -40.31
CA TYR A 594 -79.77 -55.84 -40.22
C TYR A 594 -79.73 -56.62 -41.53
N SER A 595 -79.47 -57.93 -41.46
CA SER A 595 -79.41 -58.81 -42.62
C SER A 595 -80.07 -60.15 -42.32
N LEU A 596 -80.56 -60.86 -43.32
CA LEU A 596 -81.22 -62.16 -43.14
C LEU A 596 -80.20 -63.27 -43.43
N GLU A 597 -79.92 -64.10 -42.44
CA GLU A 597 -78.98 -65.21 -42.52
C GLU A 597 -79.67 -66.43 -43.18
N GLN A 598 -79.16 -66.80 -44.34
CA GLN A 598 -79.80 -67.74 -45.27
C GLN A 598 -79.71 -69.19 -44.77
N THR A 599 -80.83 -69.78 -44.38
CA THR A 599 -80.85 -71.16 -43.87
C THR A 599 -81.91 -72.10 -44.45
N ASN A 600 -82.76 -71.70 -45.41
CA ASN A 600 -83.60 -72.67 -46.18
C ASN A 600 -84.18 -72.11 -47.50
N THR A 601 -84.66 -73.04 -48.34
CA THR A 601 -84.91 -72.96 -49.81
C THR A 601 -85.94 -71.96 -50.34
N ASP A 602 -86.62 -71.16 -49.51
CA ASP A 602 -87.57 -70.12 -49.96
C ASP A 602 -86.93 -68.72 -49.93
N VAL A 603 -85.83 -68.59 -50.68
CA VAL A 603 -84.83 -67.51 -50.60
C VAL A 603 -85.36 -66.11 -50.96
N ASP A 604 -86.50 -66.01 -51.64
CA ASP A 604 -87.05 -64.75 -52.15
C ASP A 604 -88.45 -64.40 -51.60
N LEU A 605 -88.83 -64.88 -50.41
CA LEU A 605 -90.15 -64.54 -49.81
C LEU A 605 -90.09 -63.40 -48.79
N PHE A 606 -88.98 -63.23 -48.07
CA PHE A 606 -88.84 -62.23 -47.03
C PHE A 606 -87.58 -61.39 -47.24
N LYS A 607 -87.70 -60.08 -47.00
CA LYS A 607 -86.57 -59.16 -46.99
C LYS A 607 -86.59 -58.33 -45.72
N VAL A 608 -85.45 -58.28 -45.04
CA VAL A 608 -85.23 -57.34 -43.93
C VAL A 608 -84.65 -56.04 -44.48
N HIS A 609 -85.12 -54.91 -43.95
CA HIS A 609 -84.60 -53.60 -44.30
C HIS A 609 -83.33 -53.29 -43.50
N GLU A 610 -82.25 -52.98 -44.21
CA GLU A 610 -80.86 -52.94 -43.72
C GLU A 610 -80.63 -52.01 -42.53
N TYR A 611 -81.36 -50.89 -42.42
CA TYR A 611 -81.19 -49.91 -41.35
C TYR A 611 -82.32 -49.86 -40.31
N THR A 612 -83.46 -50.51 -40.58
CA THR A 612 -84.65 -50.39 -39.72
C THR A 612 -85.05 -51.70 -39.05
N GLY A 613 -84.49 -52.83 -39.50
CA GLY A 613 -84.84 -54.15 -38.97
C GLY A 613 -86.27 -54.60 -39.31
N GLU A 614 -86.96 -53.91 -40.22
CA GLU A 614 -88.31 -54.29 -40.66
C GLU A 614 -88.27 -55.45 -41.66
N ILE A 615 -88.97 -56.53 -41.35
CA ILE A 615 -89.10 -57.71 -42.20
C ILE A 615 -90.41 -57.59 -42.97
N ARG A 616 -90.33 -57.67 -44.30
CA ARG A 616 -91.48 -57.60 -45.19
C ARG A 616 -91.49 -58.74 -46.20
N THR A 617 -92.67 -59.11 -46.66
CA THR A 617 -92.80 -60.05 -47.78
C THR A 617 -92.34 -59.38 -49.09
N THR A 618 -91.62 -60.09 -49.94
CA THR A 618 -91.17 -59.61 -51.27
C THR A 618 -92.13 -59.98 -52.39
N ARG A 619 -92.90 -61.06 -52.19
CA ARG A 619 -93.93 -61.56 -53.09
C ARG A 619 -95.10 -62.12 -52.30
N ARG A 620 -96.23 -62.34 -52.99
CA ARG A 620 -97.43 -62.96 -52.39
C ARG A 620 -97.12 -64.37 -51.89
N VAL A 621 -97.66 -64.75 -50.74
CA VAL A 621 -97.56 -66.11 -50.19
C VAL A 621 -98.50 -67.02 -51.00
N ILE A 622 -97.95 -67.98 -51.73
CA ILE A 622 -98.71 -68.91 -52.61
C ILE A 622 -98.94 -70.22 -51.84
N GLU A 623 -100.13 -70.80 -51.95
CA GLU A 623 -100.63 -71.95 -51.15
C GLU A 623 -99.74 -73.21 -51.15
N ASP A 624 -98.86 -73.37 -52.14
CA ASP A 624 -98.07 -74.60 -52.30
C ASP A 624 -96.75 -74.64 -51.50
N ASN A 625 -96.31 -73.53 -50.90
CA ASN A 625 -95.05 -73.47 -50.16
C ASN A 625 -95.28 -73.29 -48.65
N SER A 626 -94.85 -74.30 -47.88
CA SER A 626 -94.56 -74.31 -46.43
C SER A 626 -95.43 -73.42 -45.52
N THR A 627 -96.21 -74.04 -44.62
CA THR A 627 -97.07 -73.32 -43.65
C THR A 627 -96.30 -72.60 -42.52
N SER A 628 -94.97 -72.78 -42.45
CA SER A 628 -94.10 -72.13 -41.47
C SER A 628 -92.70 -71.83 -42.03
N PHE A 629 -92.21 -70.62 -41.81
CA PHE A 629 -90.86 -70.17 -42.19
C PHE A 629 -90.03 -69.87 -40.94
N ILE A 630 -88.72 -70.11 -41.01
CA ILE A 630 -87.76 -69.77 -39.96
C ILE A 630 -86.82 -68.72 -40.54
N LEU A 631 -86.83 -67.52 -39.96
CA LEU A 631 -86.01 -66.39 -40.37
C LEU A 631 -84.97 -66.11 -39.30
N THR A 632 -83.69 -66.34 -39.61
CA THR A 632 -82.60 -65.90 -38.75
C THR A 632 -82.15 -64.52 -39.24
N VAL A 633 -82.31 -63.50 -38.42
CA VAL A 633 -81.85 -62.15 -38.71
C VAL A 633 -80.58 -61.89 -37.93
N LEU A 634 -79.54 -61.52 -38.66
CA LEU A 634 -78.23 -61.14 -38.16
C LEU A 634 -78.15 -59.62 -38.06
N VAL A 635 -77.98 -59.14 -36.84
CA VAL A 635 -77.67 -57.75 -36.53
C VAL A 635 -76.15 -57.62 -36.40
N ARG A 636 -75.53 -56.76 -37.21
CA ARG A 636 -74.10 -56.45 -37.16
C ARG A 636 -73.90 -54.99 -36.80
N ASP A 637 -72.96 -54.69 -35.94
CA ASP A 637 -72.48 -53.31 -35.80
C ASP A 637 -71.55 -52.93 -36.96
N ASN A 638 -71.18 -51.64 -37.00
CA ASN A 638 -70.19 -51.09 -37.92
C ASN A 638 -68.83 -50.85 -37.23
N GLY A 639 -68.57 -51.54 -36.11
CA GLY A 639 -67.28 -51.51 -35.43
C GLY A 639 -66.21 -52.33 -36.16
N LEU A 640 -64.96 -52.20 -35.71
CA LEU A 640 -63.81 -52.95 -36.23
C LEU A 640 -63.12 -53.64 -35.04
N PRO A 641 -63.22 -54.98 -34.90
CA PRO A 641 -63.95 -55.92 -35.74
C PRO A 641 -65.48 -55.77 -35.61
N PRO A 642 -66.26 -56.08 -36.65
CA PRO A 642 -67.71 -56.02 -36.55
C PRO A 642 -68.22 -57.15 -35.66
N LEU A 643 -68.96 -56.82 -34.60
CA LEU A 643 -69.62 -57.81 -33.75
C LEU A 643 -71.07 -57.97 -34.19
N SER A 644 -71.64 -59.13 -33.86
CA SER A 644 -72.96 -59.49 -34.37
C SER A 644 -73.74 -60.39 -33.43
N SER A 645 -75.07 -60.24 -33.49
CA SER A 645 -76.04 -61.05 -32.74
C SER A 645 -77.14 -61.54 -33.68
N THR A 646 -77.62 -62.76 -33.48
CA THR A 646 -78.68 -63.37 -34.31
C THR A 646 -79.99 -63.47 -33.53
N ALA A 647 -81.11 -63.20 -34.21
CA ALA A 647 -82.46 -63.43 -33.73
C ALA A 647 -83.19 -64.37 -34.69
N THR A 648 -83.84 -65.42 -34.16
CA THR A 648 -84.67 -66.33 -34.96
C THR A 648 -86.14 -65.98 -34.78
N ILE A 649 -86.84 -65.78 -35.89
CA ILE A 649 -88.29 -65.52 -35.96
C ILE A 649 -88.96 -66.66 -36.74
N TYR A 650 -89.92 -67.31 -36.11
CA TYR A 650 -90.83 -68.25 -36.74
C TYR A 650 -91.99 -67.46 -37.39
N VAL A 651 -92.35 -67.76 -38.63
CA VAL A 651 -93.47 -67.09 -39.32
C VAL A 651 -94.45 -68.15 -39.76
N HIS A 652 -95.66 -68.15 -39.21
CA HIS A 652 -96.71 -69.11 -39.54
C HIS A 652 -97.76 -68.48 -40.46
N VAL A 653 -98.23 -69.24 -41.45
CA VAL A 653 -99.24 -68.78 -42.39
C VAL A 653 -100.62 -69.28 -41.95
N LEU A 654 -101.54 -68.36 -41.62
CA LEU A 654 -102.89 -68.68 -41.12
C LEU A 654 -103.97 -68.41 -42.18
N GLU A 655 -104.92 -69.35 -42.29
CA GLU A 655 -106.13 -69.26 -43.10
C GLU A 655 -107.17 -68.39 -42.37
N SER A 656 -107.68 -67.34 -43.00
CA SER A 656 -108.63 -66.42 -42.37
C SER A 656 -110.03 -66.57 -42.99
N PRO A 657 -111.11 -66.77 -42.18
CA PRO A 657 -112.48 -66.89 -42.68
C PRO A 657 -113.10 -65.52 -43.11
N PRO A 658 -114.14 -65.53 -43.97
CA PRO A 658 -114.70 -64.32 -44.58
C PRO A 658 -115.51 -63.43 -43.61
N LYS A 659 -115.38 -62.11 -43.82
CA LYS A 659 -115.91 -61.01 -43.01
C LYS A 659 -117.44 -60.99 -42.88
N LEU A 660 -117.95 -60.77 -41.66
CA LEU A 660 -119.34 -60.40 -41.36
C LEU A 660 -119.39 -58.99 -40.74
N ALA A 661 -120.15 -58.11 -41.39
CA ALA A 661 -120.80 -56.83 -41.00
C ALA A 661 -120.15 -55.82 -39.99
N PRO A 662 -120.39 -54.51 -40.16
CA PRO A 662 -119.54 -53.44 -39.63
C PRO A 662 -119.97 -52.96 -38.23
N GLU A 663 -119.01 -52.81 -37.33
CA GLU A 663 -119.20 -52.10 -36.06
C GLU A 663 -118.67 -50.66 -36.17
N THR A 664 -119.43 -49.76 -35.56
CA THR A 664 -119.44 -48.29 -35.71
C THR A 664 -118.08 -47.59 -35.73
N LYS A 665 -117.76 -46.93 -36.85
CA LYS A 665 -116.73 -45.89 -36.93
C LYS A 665 -117.13 -44.70 -36.06
N ARG A 666 -116.40 -44.46 -34.96
CA ARG A 666 -116.30 -43.12 -34.38
C ARG A 666 -115.45 -42.25 -35.31
N ILE A 667 -116.14 -41.36 -36.03
CA ILE A 667 -115.54 -40.26 -36.76
C ILE A 667 -115.07 -39.23 -35.72
N ILE A 668 -113.76 -39.15 -35.49
CA ILE A 668 -113.14 -37.92 -34.98
C ILE A 668 -112.72 -37.14 -36.21
N ARG A 669 -113.32 -35.96 -36.35
CA ARG A 669 -113.07 -35.00 -37.43
C ARG A 669 -111.59 -34.63 -37.47
N ALA A 670 -111.01 -34.64 -38.65
CA ALA A 670 -109.83 -33.85 -38.95
C ALA A 670 -110.24 -32.38 -38.85
N ASP A 671 -109.62 -31.63 -37.94
CA ASP A 671 -109.62 -30.17 -38.01
C ASP A 671 -108.19 -29.74 -38.37
N SER A 672 -108.02 -29.44 -39.65
CA SER A 672 -106.88 -28.71 -40.18
C SER A 672 -106.91 -27.29 -39.64
N GLY A 673 -106.04 -26.99 -38.69
CA GLY A 673 -105.83 -25.64 -38.17
C GLY A 673 -104.49 -25.56 -37.45
N LEU A 674 -103.45 -25.19 -38.18
CA LEU A 674 -102.16 -24.75 -37.65
C LEU A 674 -102.37 -23.76 -36.48
N LYS A 675 -102.05 -24.20 -35.26
CA LYS A 675 -101.75 -23.30 -34.15
C LYS A 675 -100.38 -23.70 -33.61
N LEU A 676 -99.34 -23.00 -34.08
CA LEU A 676 -98.06 -23.00 -33.37
C LEU A 676 -98.33 -22.47 -31.96
N SER A 677 -97.90 -23.24 -30.95
CA SER A 677 -97.92 -22.81 -29.55
C SER A 677 -97.12 -21.50 -29.39
N SER A 678 -97.60 -20.59 -28.55
CA SER A 678 -96.87 -19.37 -28.20
C SER A 678 -95.44 -19.68 -27.72
N VAL A 679 -95.22 -20.87 -27.14
CA VAL A 679 -93.92 -21.36 -26.68
C VAL A 679 -92.95 -21.63 -27.85
N THR A 680 -93.42 -22.19 -28.97
CA THR A 680 -92.54 -22.41 -30.15
C THR A 680 -92.20 -21.09 -30.85
N ILE A 681 -93.06 -20.07 -30.78
CA ILE A 681 -92.73 -18.72 -31.26
C ILE A 681 -91.67 -18.07 -30.34
N TYR A 682 -91.81 -18.15 -29.01
CA TYR A 682 -90.80 -17.62 -28.10
C TYR A 682 -89.45 -18.34 -28.21
N LEU A 683 -89.45 -19.64 -28.49
CA LEU A 683 -88.22 -20.41 -28.70
C LEU A 683 -87.48 -19.96 -29.98
N ILE A 684 -88.21 -19.70 -31.08
CA ILE A 684 -87.64 -19.19 -32.33
C ILE A 684 -87.10 -17.77 -32.14
N ILE A 685 -87.84 -16.90 -31.43
CA ILE A 685 -87.38 -15.55 -31.11
C ILE A 685 -86.10 -15.61 -30.24
N ALA A 686 -86.07 -16.47 -29.21
CA ALA A 686 -84.90 -16.63 -28.35
C ALA A 686 -83.67 -17.15 -29.13
N LEU A 687 -83.83 -18.15 -30.00
CA LEU A 687 -82.76 -18.66 -30.84
C LEU A 687 -82.27 -17.63 -31.87
N SER A 688 -83.16 -16.81 -32.43
CA SER A 688 -82.78 -15.72 -33.33
C SER A 688 -82.06 -14.57 -32.62
N ALA A 689 -82.44 -14.27 -31.37
CA ALA A 689 -81.81 -13.23 -30.57
C ALA A 689 -80.42 -13.64 -30.08
N THR A 690 -80.23 -14.90 -29.66
CA THR A 690 -78.91 -15.39 -29.22
C THR A 690 -77.93 -15.49 -30.37
N THR A 691 -78.37 -15.93 -31.55
CA THR A 691 -77.53 -15.93 -32.76
C THR A 691 -77.17 -14.52 -33.21
N PHE A 692 -78.09 -13.56 -33.13
CA PHE A 692 -77.80 -12.15 -33.44
C PHE A 692 -76.77 -11.55 -32.47
N VAL A 693 -76.93 -11.76 -31.16
CA VAL A 693 -75.97 -11.27 -30.16
C VAL A 693 -74.59 -11.90 -30.36
N PHE A 694 -74.52 -13.20 -30.66
CA PHE A 694 -73.26 -13.90 -30.94
C PHE A 694 -72.55 -13.37 -32.20
N LEU A 695 -73.29 -13.03 -33.25
CA LEU A 695 -72.71 -12.43 -34.45
C LEU A 695 -72.23 -11.00 -34.21
N VAL A 696 -72.97 -10.21 -33.42
CA VAL A 696 -72.56 -8.84 -33.04
C VAL A 696 -71.30 -8.87 -32.16
N THR A 697 -71.18 -9.81 -31.21
CA THR A 697 -69.97 -9.93 -30.39
C THR A 697 -68.75 -10.35 -31.20
N ILE A 698 -68.90 -11.28 -32.16
CA ILE A 698 -67.82 -11.62 -33.10
C ILE A 698 -67.41 -10.40 -33.94
N PHE A 699 -68.38 -9.62 -34.43
CA PHE A 699 -68.10 -8.44 -35.25
C PHE A 699 -67.39 -7.34 -34.46
N VAL A 700 -67.80 -7.10 -33.21
CA VAL A 700 -67.12 -6.16 -32.30
C VAL A 700 -65.72 -6.64 -31.95
N LEU A 701 -65.53 -7.93 -31.67
CA LEU A 701 -64.20 -8.50 -31.40
C LEU A 701 -63.29 -8.42 -32.62
N ALA A 702 -63.82 -8.61 -33.84
CA ALA A 702 -63.07 -8.43 -35.08
C ALA A 702 -62.62 -6.97 -35.26
N ILE A 703 -63.48 -5.99 -34.96
CA ILE A 703 -63.13 -4.56 -35.02
C ILE A 703 -62.09 -4.19 -33.96
N VAL A 704 -62.26 -4.64 -32.71
CA VAL A 704 -61.29 -4.40 -31.62
C VAL A 704 -59.94 -5.03 -31.95
N ARG A 705 -59.92 -6.23 -32.52
CA ARG A 705 -58.68 -6.92 -32.92
C ARG A 705 -58.01 -6.26 -34.13
N CYS A 706 -58.78 -5.69 -35.07
CA CYS A 706 -58.25 -4.86 -36.15
C CYS A 706 -57.71 -3.51 -35.67
N HIS A 707 -58.34 -2.89 -34.66
CA HIS A 707 -57.91 -1.61 -34.11
C HIS A 707 -56.66 -1.75 -33.21
N ALA A 708 -56.54 -2.86 -32.48
CA ALA A 708 -55.37 -3.17 -31.65
C ALA A 708 -54.12 -3.54 -32.48
N TYR A 709 -54.30 -4.07 -33.70
CA TYR A 709 -53.19 -4.37 -34.61
C TYR A 709 -52.65 -3.14 -35.38
N CYS A 710 -53.36 -2.00 -35.34
CA CYS A 710 -52.97 -0.77 -36.04
C CYS A 710 -52.25 0.27 -35.16
N THR A 711 -51.94 -0.03 -33.89
CA THR A 711 -51.29 0.91 -32.96
C THR A 711 -49.88 0.50 -32.53
N GLN A 712 -49.23 -0.44 -33.24
CA GLN A 712 -47.83 -0.82 -33.04
C GLN A 712 -46.98 -0.38 -34.25
N PRO A 713 -45.85 0.32 -34.06
CA PRO A 713 -45.01 0.76 -35.17
C PRO A 713 -44.21 -0.43 -35.72
N GLY A 714 -44.51 -0.84 -36.96
CA GLY A 714 -43.60 -1.70 -37.75
C GLY A 714 -44.05 -3.14 -38.02
N SER A 715 -45.26 -3.37 -38.51
CA SER A 715 -45.55 -4.51 -39.42
C SER A 715 -46.92 -4.34 -40.08
N CYS A 716 -46.96 -4.13 -41.39
CA CYS A 716 -48.19 -4.17 -42.19
C CYS A 716 -47.97 -5.04 -43.43
N CYS A 717 -48.72 -6.14 -43.55
CA CYS A 717 -49.04 -6.86 -44.79
C CYS A 717 -50.11 -7.95 -44.50
N PRO A 718 -50.84 -8.49 -45.50
CA PRO A 718 -51.59 -7.82 -46.57
C PRO A 718 -53.00 -8.45 -46.72
N CYS A 719 -54.07 -7.74 -46.37
CA CYS A 719 -55.43 -8.24 -46.67
C CYS A 719 -56.40 -7.08 -46.89
N CYS A 720 -56.21 -6.32 -47.97
CA CYS A 720 -57.25 -5.47 -48.58
C CYS A 720 -56.79 -5.05 -49.99
N VAL A 721 -57.00 -5.92 -50.98
CA VAL A 721 -57.08 -5.48 -52.38
C VAL A 721 -58.34 -6.08 -52.99
N SER A 722 -59.28 -5.22 -53.39
CA SER A 722 -59.94 -5.41 -54.69
C SER A 722 -60.46 -4.08 -55.27
N LYS A 723 -59.64 -3.55 -56.18
CA LYS A 723 -59.95 -2.96 -57.50
C LYS A 723 -61.13 -1.98 -57.67
N LYS A 724 -60.80 -0.77 -58.16
CA LYS A 724 -61.16 -0.37 -59.55
C LYS A 724 -60.30 0.80 -60.09
N ASN A 725 -60.00 0.67 -61.38
CA ASN A 725 -59.13 1.44 -62.27
C ASN A 725 -59.47 2.93 -62.43
N VAL A 726 -58.46 3.79 -62.73
CA VAL A 726 -58.47 4.89 -63.74
C VAL A 726 -57.00 5.18 -64.18
N PRO A 727 -56.69 5.57 -65.44
CA PRO A 727 -55.34 5.54 -66.01
C PRO A 727 -54.57 6.88 -66.00
N GLU A 728 -53.27 6.74 -66.29
CA GLU A 728 -52.30 7.67 -66.91
C GLU A 728 -52.30 9.17 -66.61
N GLY A 729 -51.13 9.65 -66.17
CA GLY A 729 -50.54 10.88 -66.70
C GLY A 729 -50.09 11.92 -65.66
N GLY A 730 -48.82 12.34 -65.75
CA GLY A 730 -48.43 13.74 -65.53
C GLY A 730 -47.81 14.13 -64.18
N ALA A 731 -46.48 14.09 -64.14
CA ALA A 731 -45.56 15.21 -63.88
C ALA A 731 -45.74 16.18 -62.68
N THR A 732 -44.58 16.46 -62.08
CA THR A 732 -44.07 17.69 -61.44
C THR A 732 -44.47 18.13 -60.02
N ALA A 733 -43.41 18.25 -59.20
CA ALA A 733 -42.96 19.42 -58.42
C ALA A 733 -43.71 19.87 -57.14
N ALA A 734 -42.96 19.77 -56.03
CA ALA A 734 -42.61 20.80 -55.04
C ALA A 734 -43.66 21.82 -54.53
N GLY A 735 -43.67 22.00 -53.20
CA GLY A 735 -43.90 23.32 -52.58
C GLY A 735 -44.86 23.34 -51.37
N ASP A 736 -44.27 23.55 -50.19
CA ASP A 736 -44.69 24.46 -49.12
C ASP A 736 -46.13 24.47 -48.54
N GLY A 737 -46.21 24.28 -47.23
CA GLY A 737 -46.34 25.44 -46.32
C GLY A 737 -47.72 25.86 -45.82
N ILE A 738 -47.82 25.88 -44.48
CA ILE A 738 -48.53 26.85 -43.62
C ILE A 738 -50.04 26.63 -43.40
N GLY A 739 -50.39 26.58 -42.11
CA GLY A 739 -51.74 26.32 -41.61
C GLY A 739 -52.61 27.55 -41.36
N PHE A 740 -53.76 27.30 -40.73
CA PHE A 740 -54.60 28.34 -40.12
C PHE A 740 -55.41 27.78 -38.95
N HIS A 741 -55.31 28.49 -37.83
CA HIS A 741 -56.14 28.44 -36.62
C HIS A 741 -57.57 28.94 -36.90
N LEU A 742 -58.59 28.39 -36.23
CA LEU A 742 -59.60 29.24 -35.57
C LEU A 742 -60.36 28.52 -34.44
N TYR A 743 -60.41 29.22 -33.30
CA TYR A 743 -61.16 28.95 -32.08
C TYR A 743 -62.67 29.14 -32.26
N LEU A 744 -63.47 28.37 -31.52
CA LEU A 744 -64.75 28.83 -30.94
C LEU A 744 -65.01 28.13 -29.60
N ARG A 745 -65.06 28.93 -28.53
CA ARG A 745 -65.49 28.59 -27.17
C ARG A 745 -67.01 28.77 -27.05
N LEU A 746 -67.63 28.02 -26.14
CA LEU A 746 -68.64 28.36 -25.09
C LEU A 746 -69.23 27.01 -24.59
N ASN A 747 -69.08 26.47 -23.36
CA ASN A 747 -69.22 26.86 -21.93
C ASN A 747 -70.49 26.28 -21.24
N PHE A 748 -70.27 25.65 -20.06
CA PHE A 748 -71.17 25.17 -18.97
C PHE A 748 -71.95 23.85 -19.18
N SER A 749 -72.07 22.90 -18.22
CA SER A 749 -71.79 22.83 -16.77
C SER A 749 -71.83 21.39 -16.17
N HIS A 750 -71.15 21.22 -15.02
CA HIS A 750 -71.38 20.31 -13.86
C HIS A 750 -70.76 18.88 -13.76
N SER A 751 -69.66 18.82 -12.97
CA SER A 751 -69.35 17.98 -11.79
C SER A 751 -69.53 16.45 -11.78
N LEU A 752 -68.45 15.69 -11.48
CA LEU A 752 -68.23 14.97 -10.19
C LEU A 752 -66.99 14.02 -10.24
N LEU A 753 -66.09 14.24 -9.28
CA LEU A 753 -65.27 13.32 -8.45
C LEU A 753 -64.36 12.23 -9.06
N GLN A 754 -63.05 12.38 -8.79
CA GLN A 754 -62.05 11.32 -8.59
C GLN A 754 -62.06 10.81 -7.13
N PRO A 755 -61.62 9.58 -6.83
CA PRO A 755 -61.20 9.17 -5.50
C PRO A 755 -59.67 9.04 -5.33
N LYS A 756 -59.26 9.21 -4.07
CA LYS A 756 -57.92 9.43 -3.52
C LYS A 756 -57.46 8.18 -2.73
N ALA A 757 -56.15 8.00 -2.54
CA ALA A 757 -55.52 6.93 -1.76
C ALA A 757 -55.86 6.98 -0.25
N PRO A 758 -55.84 5.84 0.49
CA PRO A 758 -55.98 5.84 1.94
C PRO A 758 -54.62 5.75 2.66
N ASN A 759 -54.51 6.49 3.77
CA ASN A 759 -53.48 6.33 4.79
C ASN A 759 -54.15 5.98 6.13
N SER A 760 -53.34 5.47 7.06
CA SER A 760 -53.63 4.82 8.34
C SER A 760 -54.30 5.67 9.43
N ASP A 761 -55.12 5.02 10.28
CA ASP A 761 -55.02 4.99 11.77
C ASP A 761 -56.37 4.77 12.47
N TRP A 762 -56.48 3.72 13.31
CA TRP A 762 -57.29 3.69 14.55
C TRP A 762 -56.52 2.91 15.64
N ARG A 763 -56.60 3.41 16.90
CA ARG A 763 -55.83 3.04 18.10
C ARG A 763 -56.71 2.57 19.29
N TYR A 764 -56.04 2.02 20.32
CA TYR A 764 -56.41 1.82 21.76
C TYR A 764 -57.14 0.49 22.11
N SER A 765 -56.93 -0.24 23.23
CA SER A 765 -56.33 0.04 24.56
C SER A 765 -56.12 -1.23 25.46
N ALA A 766 -55.18 -1.11 26.42
CA ALA A 766 -55.24 -1.53 27.85
C ALA A 766 -54.87 -2.95 28.34
N SER A 767 -54.39 -2.92 29.60
CA SER A 767 -53.50 -3.81 30.38
C SER A 767 -54.19 -4.83 31.31
N LEU A 768 -53.45 -5.85 31.77
CA LEU A 768 -53.57 -6.38 33.16
C LEU A 768 -52.33 -7.18 33.63
N ARG A 769 -52.01 -7.02 34.92
CA ARG A 769 -50.91 -7.61 35.69
C ARG A 769 -51.24 -9.01 36.25
N ALA A 770 -50.18 -9.82 36.36
CA ALA A 770 -49.79 -10.73 37.44
C ALA A 770 -50.69 -11.92 37.87
N GLY A 771 -50.09 -13.13 37.86
CA GLY A 771 -50.41 -14.20 38.80
C GLY A 771 -50.07 -15.64 38.34
N GLY A 772 -49.03 -16.25 38.93
CA GLY A 772 -49.08 -17.66 39.39
C GLY A 772 -48.67 -18.81 38.45
N VAL A 773 -47.42 -19.24 38.61
CA VAL A 773 -46.81 -20.60 38.56
C VAL A 773 -47.74 -21.81 38.28
N ILE A 774 -47.32 -22.72 37.38
CA ILE A 774 -47.18 -24.19 37.57
C ILE A 774 -46.35 -24.81 36.41
N SER A 775 -45.49 -25.74 36.81
CA SER A 775 -44.48 -26.55 36.13
C SER A 775 -44.97 -27.59 35.11
N VAL A 776 -44.14 -27.89 34.10
CA VAL A 776 -44.09 -29.15 33.32
C VAL A 776 -42.62 -29.32 32.87
N HIS A 777 -41.76 -30.11 33.52
CA HIS A 777 -41.54 -31.56 33.40
C HIS A 777 -41.45 -32.10 31.97
N MET A 778 -40.23 -32.39 31.50
CA MET A 778 -40.03 -33.39 30.44
C MET A 778 -38.85 -34.27 30.82
N GLU A 779 -39.22 -35.51 31.10
CA GLU A 779 -38.47 -36.66 31.54
C GLU A 779 -37.96 -37.44 30.32
N GLU A 780 -36.94 -38.25 30.57
CA GLU A 780 -36.28 -39.14 29.62
C GLU A 780 -37.23 -40.13 28.94
N SER A 781 -36.89 -40.52 27.70
CA SER A 781 -37.46 -41.72 27.07
C SER A 781 -36.41 -42.82 26.96
N SER A 782 -36.85 -43.95 27.49
CA SER A 782 -36.27 -45.26 27.77
C SER A 782 -35.83 -46.03 26.50
N VAL A 783 -34.67 -46.70 26.55
CA VAL A 783 -34.45 -48.16 26.75
C VAL A 783 -34.44 -49.02 25.48
N MET A 784 -33.29 -49.68 25.26
CA MET A 784 -33.18 -51.05 24.77
C MET A 784 -32.30 -51.84 25.76
N GLN A 785 -32.88 -52.86 26.40
CA GLN A 785 -32.21 -53.92 27.18
C GLN A 785 -31.47 -54.87 26.20
N GLY A 786 -30.45 -55.66 26.53
CA GLY A 786 -29.71 -55.94 27.76
C GLY A 786 -28.78 -57.15 27.53
N ALA A 787 -27.80 -57.41 28.41
CA ALA A 787 -27.36 -58.74 28.86
C ALA A 787 -26.04 -58.68 29.69
N GLN A 788 -26.16 -59.10 30.96
CA GLN A 788 -25.26 -59.95 31.78
C GLN A 788 -23.81 -59.52 32.13
N GLY A 789 -23.51 -59.49 33.44
CA GLY A 789 -22.28 -60.13 33.97
C GLY A 789 -21.40 -59.41 35.03
N VAL A 790 -21.84 -59.34 36.30
CA VAL A 790 -21.10 -59.72 37.54
C VAL A 790 -19.62 -59.28 37.78
N LEU A 791 -19.45 -58.31 38.70
CA LEU A 791 -18.63 -58.30 39.95
C LEU A 791 -17.07 -58.27 39.98
N VAL A 792 -16.56 -57.55 41.01
CA VAL A 792 -15.28 -57.64 41.75
C VAL A 792 -14.16 -56.60 41.46
N GLN A 793 -14.08 -55.58 42.34
CA GLN A 793 -12.96 -55.26 43.26
C GLN A 793 -11.50 -55.23 42.73
N ASN A 794 -10.83 -54.07 42.81
CA ASN A 794 -9.87 -53.71 43.89
C ASN A 794 -8.92 -52.55 43.50
N TRP A 795 -8.83 -51.56 44.39
CA TRP A 795 -7.60 -50.80 44.67
C TRP A 795 -6.68 -51.65 45.58
N PRO A 796 -5.37 -51.38 45.62
CA PRO A 796 -4.85 -50.77 46.84
C PRO A 796 -3.70 -49.76 46.65
N THR A 797 -3.39 -49.14 47.78
CA THR A 797 -2.68 -47.89 48.06
C THR A 797 -1.19 -48.06 48.39
N ALA A 798 -0.41 -46.99 48.15
CA ALA A 798 0.75 -46.44 48.89
C ALA A 798 2.02 -47.27 49.21
N SER A 799 3.22 -46.70 48.96
CA SER A 799 4.05 -45.99 49.98
C SER A 799 5.58 -45.97 49.71
N SER A 800 6.18 -44.80 50.01
CA SER A 800 7.51 -44.52 50.64
C SER A 800 8.86 -44.65 49.91
N ALA A 801 9.71 -43.64 50.22
CA ALA A 801 11.13 -43.30 49.97
C ALA A 801 12.17 -44.40 50.29
N ALA A 802 13.50 -44.31 50.05
CA ALA A 802 14.46 -43.19 50.06
C ALA A 802 15.83 -43.55 49.37
N ASP A 803 16.80 -42.63 49.50
CA ASP A 803 18.26 -42.62 49.19
C ASP A 803 18.65 -42.00 47.83
N GLY A 804 19.53 -41.00 47.67
CA GLY A 804 20.37 -40.21 48.58
C GLY A 804 21.78 -39.97 47.96
N GLU A 805 22.13 -38.74 47.54
CA GLU A 805 23.49 -38.16 47.60
C GLU A 805 23.48 -36.66 47.22
N GLY A 806 24.28 -35.85 47.92
CA GLY A 806 24.07 -34.41 48.10
C GLY A 806 25.02 -33.45 47.36
N GLY A 807 24.81 -32.15 47.62
CA GLY A 807 25.69 -31.06 47.20
C GLY A 807 25.02 -29.66 47.25
N GLU A 808 25.20 -28.93 48.35
CA GLU A 808 24.74 -27.54 48.57
C GLU A 808 25.59 -26.48 47.85
N VAL A 809 24.96 -25.42 47.30
CA VAL A 809 25.36 -24.00 47.49
C VAL A 809 24.19 -23.05 47.14
N SER A 810 23.98 -21.97 47.91
CA SER A 810 22.92 -20.94 47.78
C SER A 810 23.49 -19.55 47.37
N PRO A 811 22.72 -18.44 47.26
CA PRO A 811 21.72 -18.02 46.26
C PRO A 811 22.12 -16.59 45.67
N PRO A 812 21.34 -15.81 44.84
CA PRO A 812 20.05 -15.19 45.23
C PRO A 812 19.03 -14.80 44.11
N MET A 813 17.79 -14.52 44.53
CA MET A 813 16.87 -13.42 44.14
C MET A 813 16.60 -13.06 42.66
N GLY A 814 15.31 -13.01 42.31
CA GLY A 814 14.77 -12.00 41.37
C GLY A 814 13.70 -12.48 40.39
N ALA A 815 12.44 -12.23 40.72
CA ALA A 815 11.30 -12.34 39.81
C ALA A 815 11.05 -11.01 39.05
N GLY A 816 10.49 -11.10 37.84
CA GLY A 816 10.05 -10.00 36.97
C GLY A 816 10.40 -10.30 35.51
N VAL A 817 9.55 -10.99 34.73
CA VAL A 817 8.36 -10.50 33.99
C VAL A 817 8.75 -9.67 32.76
N ASP A 818 8.24 -10.13 31.61
CA ASP A 818 8.20 -9.55 30.25
C ASP A 818 9.38 -9.80 29.29
N SER A 819 9.33 -10.92 28.55
CA SER A 819 9.81 -10.98 27.17
C SER A 819 9.15 -12.12 26.39
N ASN A 820 8.15 -11.78 25.57
CA ASN A 820 7.71 -12.64 24.45
C ASN A 820 8.72 -12.46 23.30
N SER A 821 9.67 -13.37 23.19
CA SER A 821 10.47 -13.54 21.97
C SER A 821 10.79 -15.02 21.79
N TRP A 822 10.21 -15.64 20.77
CA TRP A 822 10.51 -17.00 20.36
C TRP A 822 11.64 -16.95 19.33
N HIS A 823 12.80 -17.53 19.67
CA HIS A 823 13.85 -17.86 18.71
C HIS A 823 13.71 -19.33 18.30
N PHE A 824 13.57 -19.60 17.01
CA PHE A 824 13.72 -20.95 16.47
C PHE A 824 15.21 -21.24 16.21
N ARG A 825 15.78 -22.24 16.89
CA ARG A 825 17.05 -22.86 16.53
C ARG A 825 16.78 -23.97 15.53
N TYR A 826 17.40 -23.91 14.36
CA TYR A 826 17.59 -25.09 13.51
C TYR A 826 18.69 -26.00 14.11
N GLY A 827 18.46 -27.31 14.03
CA GLY A 827 19.41 -28.36 14.41
C GLY A 827 20.64 -28.46 13.50
N PRO A 828 21.57 -29.38 13.79
CA PRO A 828 22.99 -29.21 13.54
C PRO A 828 23.39 -29.56 12.09
N GLY A 829 24.12 -28.68 11.44
CA GLY A 829 24.80 -28.95 10.17
C GLY A 829 26.03 -28.06 10.04
N GLY A 830 27.23 -28.65 10.07
CA GLY A 830 28.50 -27.94 9.87
C GLY A 830 28.72 -27.51 8.40
N PRO A 831 29.73 -26.66 8.14
CA PRO A 831 29.89 -26.02 6.83
C PRO A 831 30.63 -26.91 5.83
N GLY A 832 30.03 -27.12 4.65
CA GLY A 832 30.73 -27.59 3.44
C GLY A 832 30.21 -28.89 2.81
N ALA A 833 29.06 -28.84 2.10
CA ALA A 833 28.69 -29.82 1.07
C ALA A 833 27.67 -29.20 0.07
N PRO A 834 27.73 -29.53 -1.24
CA PRO A 834 26.84 -28.97 -2.26
C PRO A 834 25.46 -29.67 -2.30
N PRO A 835 24.40 -29.01 -2.81
CA PRO A 835 23.02 -29.51 -2.70
C PRO A 835 22.74 -30.66 -3.68
N GLN A 836 22.05 -31.70 -3.21
CA GLN A 836 21.50 -32.76 -4.05
C GLN A 836 20.06 -32.43 -4.48
N HIS A 837 19.79 -32.64 -5.77
CA HIS A 837 18.48 -32.56 -6.42
C HIS A 837 17.49 -33.60 -5.88
N LEU A 838 16.25 -33.19 -5.60
CA LEU A 838 15.09 -34.08 -5.47
C LEU A 838 14.39 -34.24 -6.84
N LYS A 839 13.95 -35.47 -7.15
CA LYS A 839 13.21 -35.82 -8.37
C LYS A 839 11.69 -35.66 -8.16
N PRO A 840 10.89 -35.45 -9.23
CA PRO A 840 9.45 -35.25 -9.12
C PRO A 840 8.73 -36.56 -8.82
N GLY A 841 7.89 -36.61 -7.77
CA GLY A 841 6.93 -37.71 -7.56
C GLY A 841 6.73 -38.27 -6.15
N GLU A 842 7.26 -37.68 -5.07
CA GLU A 842 7.00 -38.17 -3.71
C GLU A 842 6.13 -37.21 -2.88
N VAL A 843 5.04 -37.75 -2.34
CA VAL A 843 4.08 -37.11 -1.43
C VAL A 843 4.32 -37.65 -0.01
N PRO A 844 4.47 -36.80 1.03
CA PRO A 844 4.48 -37.26 2.42
C PRO A 844 3.06 -37.27 3.04
N PRO A 845 2.76 -38.22 3.97
CA PRO A 845 1.42 -38.39 4.53
C PRO A 845 1.18 -37.59 5.83
N GLU A 846 -0.08 -37.15 5.94
CA GLU A 846 -0.93 -36.94 7.12
C GLU A 846 -0.55 -35.90 8.21
N ALA A 847 -1.36 -34.85 8.28
CA ALA A 847 -1.46 -33.91 9.39
C ALA A 847 -2.65 -34.26 10.31
N PHE A 848 -2.40 -34.25 11.62
CA PHE A 848 -3.40 -34.45 12.67
C PHE A 848 -4.12 -33.15 13.06
N ILE A 849 -5.44 -33.27 13.26
CA ILE A 849 -6.39 -32.26 13.78
C ILE A 849 -6.43 -32.34 15.32
N ILE A 850 -6.53 -31.20 16.00
CA ILE A 850 -6.96 -31.11 17.41
C ILE A 850 -8.11 -30.09 17.52
N PRO A 851 -9.29 -30.46 18.06
CA PRO A 851 -10.41 -29.53 18.30
C PRO A 851 -10.50 -29.05 19.77
N GLY A 852 -11.00 -27.82 19.95
CA GLY A 852 -11.84 -27.43 21.08
C GLY A 852 -11.22 -26.67 22.27
N SER A 853 -11.47 -25.36 22.35
CA SER A 853 -11.85 -24.68 23.61
C SER A 853 -12.57 -23.35 23.30
N PRO A 854 -13.69 -23.02 23.97
CA PRO A 854 -14.36 -21.73 23.82
C PRO A 854 -13.89 -20.74 24.90
N ALA A 855 -13.31 -19.61 24.49
CA ALA A 855 -13.11 -18.47 25.39
C ALA A 855 -14.28 -17.51 25.23
N ILE A 856 -15.13 -17.44 26.26
CA ILE A 856 -16.23 -16.50 26.40
C ILE A 856 -15.64 -15.12 26.72
N ILE A 857 -15.79 -14.16 25.80
CA ILE A 857 -15.53 -12.74 26.08
C ILE A 857 -16.85 -12.10 26.52
N SER A 858 -16.93 -11.72 27.80
CA SER A 858 -18.03 -10.93 28.34
C SER A 858 -17.79 -9.46 28.00
N ILE A 859 -18.67 -8.85 27.20
CA ILE A 859 -18.72 -7.40 27.00
C ILE A 859 -19.81 -6.86 27.94
N ARG A 860 -19.41 -6.11 28.98
CA ARG A 860 -20.35 -5.27 29.72
C ARG A 860 -20.55 -3.96 28.97
N GLN A 861 -21.78 -3.70 28.55
CA GLN A 861 -22.27 -2.36 28.24
C GLN A 861 -22.21 -1.49 29.49
N ASN A 862 -21.65 -0.29 29.38
CA ASN A 862 -21.92 0.77 30.33
C ASN A 862 -22.70 1.88 29.63
N GLN A 863 -23.89 2.16 30.17
CA GLN A 863 -24.78 3.24 29.77
C GLN A 863 -24.17 4.60 30.14
N GLY A 864 -24.53 5.62 29.37
CA GLY A 864 -23.95 6.95 29.42
C GLY A 864 -24.37 7.82 30.61
N GLY A 865 -23.68 8.96 30.66
CA GLY A 865 -24.00 10.15 31.46
C GLY A 865 -23.06 11.28 31.02
N GLU A 866 -23.65 12.33 30.47
CA GLU A 866 -23.03 13.58 29.99
C GLU A 866 -22.28 14.35 31.11
N ASP A 867 -21.20 15.05 30.75
CA ASP A 867 -21.15 16.52 30.84
C ASP A 867 -19.84 17.11 30.30
N ASP A 868 -20.02 18.21 29.57
CA ASP A 868 -19.03 19.03 28.88
C ASP A 868 -17.90 19.59 29.77
N LYS A 869 -16.67 19.63 29.23
CA LYS A 869 -15.98 20.89 28.84
C LYS A 869 -14.57 20.67 28.32
N SER A 870 -14.31 21.41 27.25
CA SER A 870 -13.05 21.76 26.60
C SER A 870 -11.83 21.93 27.52
N ASP A 871 -10.68 21.37 27.13
CA ASP A 871 -9.57 22.18 26.59
C ASP A 871 -8.34 21.31 26.26
N PHE A 872 -7.66 21.74 25.21
CA PHE A 872 -6.36 21.25 24.74
C PHE A 872 -5.30 21.18 25.86
N ILE A 873 -4.43 20.18 25.82
CA ILE A 873 -2.98 20.31 25.56
C ILE A 873 -2.26 18.97 25.82
N THR A 874 -1.44 18.63 24.85
CA THR A 874 -0.38 17.61 24.76
C THR A 874 0.59 17.61 25.96
N PHE A 875 0.89 16.42 26.49
CA PHE A 875 2.16 16.08 27.14
C PHE A 875 2.46 14.61 26.77
N GLY A 876 3.58 14.26 26.16
CA GLY A 876 4.93 14.69 26.53
C GLY A 876 5.52 13.62 27.44
N LYS A 877 6.16 12.62 26.83
CA LYS A 877 6.81 11.48 27.49
C LYS A 877 7.78 11.95 28.57
N LYS A 878 7.70 11.28 29.72
CA LYS A 878 8.57 11.43 30.88
C LYS A 878 9.42 10.17 30.98
N GLU A 879 10.70 10.38 31.28
CA GLU A 879 11.67 9.51 31.96
C GLU A 879 13.00 9.44 31.19
N GLU A 880 13.98 10.22 31.67
CA GLU A 880 15.23 9.63 32.17
C GLU A 880 15.94 10.63 33.08
N ALA A 881 15.99 10.29 34.36
CA ALA A 881 16.78 10.98 35.37
C ALA A 881 17.65 9.96 36.10
N LYS A 882 18.97 9.99 35.87
CA LYS A 882 20.01 9.65 36.87
C LYS A 882 21.41 9.88 36.30
N LYS A 883 22.04 11.00 36.69
CA LYS A 883 23.44 10.99 37.13
C LYS A 883 23.82 12.26 37.89
N LYS A 884 24.49 12.01 39.03
CA LYS A 884 25.47 12.86 39.74
C LYS A 884 24.95 13.89 40.77
N LYS A 885 24.64 13.36 41.96
CA LYS A 885 25.07 13.92 43.24
C LYS A 885 26.61 13.82 43.35
N LYS A 886 27.34 14.94 43.33
CA LYS A 886 28.46 15.21 44.25
C LYS A 886 28.93 16.66 44.13
N LYS A 887 29.10 17.30 45.30
CA LYS A 887 29.75 18.60 45.57
C LYS A 887 29.02 19.88 45.15
N LYS A 888 28.17 20.38 46.07
CA LYS A 888 28.11 21.82 46.37
C LYS A 888 27.93 22.01 47.87
N LYS A 889 29.05 22.06 48.59
CA LYS A 889 29.17 22.64 49.93
C LYS A 889 30.46 23.45 49.93
N GLU A 890 30.34 24.71 49.53
CA GLU A 890 31.10 25.83 50.08
C GLU A 890 30.69 27.15 49.42
N LYS A 891 30.50 28.15 50.29
CA LYS A 891 30.56 29.60 50.05
C LYS A 891 29.47 30.25 49.21
N LYS A 892 28.38 30.59 49.92
CA LYS A 892 27.69 31.87 49.81
C LYS A 892 28.38 32.80 50.80
N ASP A 893 29.02 33.87 50.33
CA ASP A 893 29.12 35.16 51.03
C ASP A 893 29.88 36.21 50.21
N LYS A 894 29.29 37.42 50.19
CA LYS A 894 29.77 38.70 49.65
C LYS A 894 29.79 38.82 48.12
N LYS A 895 28.91 39.67 47.57
CA LYS A 895 29.18 41.11 47.38
C LYS A 895 28.12 41.72 46.44
N ASP A 896 27.02 42.22 47.01
CA ASP A 896 26.26 43.30 46.37
C ASP A 896 26.55 44.59 47.15
N LYS A 897 27.12 45.56 46.46
CA LYS A 897 27.30 46.94 46.89
C LYS A 897 26.84 47.78 45.72
N GLY A 898 25.75 48.51 45.95
CA GLY A 898 24.93 49.13 44.90
C GLY A 898 25.46 50.43 44.32
N LYS A 899 24.55 51.03 43.55
CA LYS A 899 24.42 52.38 43.00
C LYS A 899 23.47 52.27 41.81
N ASP A 900 22.60 53.20 41.47
CA ASP A 900 22.06 54.44 42.04
C ASP A 900 20.96 54.87 41.04
N ASP A 901 20.00 55.66 41.51
CA ASP A 901 19.11 56.57 40.74
C ASP A 901 18.07 55.95 39.78
N GLY A 902 16.81 56.36 39.72
CA GLY A 902 16.15 57.60 40.15
C GLY A 902 15.30 58.11 38.98
N ASP A 903 13.97 58.07 39.14
CA ASP A 903 12.89 58.82 38.48
C ASP A 903 12.98 59.18 36.97
N GLU A 904 12.21 58.48 36.12
CA GLU A 904 11.09 59.01 35.30
C GLU A 904 10.30 57.87 34.62
#